data_AF-A0A2G5J4S5-F1
#
_entry.id   AF-A0A2G5J4S5-F1
#
_cell.length_a   1.000
_cell.length_b   1.000
_cell.length_c   1.000
_cell.angle_alpha   90.00
_cell.angle_beta   90.00
_cell.angle_gamma   90.00
#
_symmetry.space_group_name_H-M   'P 1'
#
loop_
_entity.id
_entity.type
_entity.pdbx_description
1 polymer ?
#
loop_
_entity_poly.entity_id
_entity_poly.type
_entity_poly.pdbx_seq_one_letter_code
_entity_poly.pdbx_strand_id
1 'polypeptide(L)'
;MSAPPVAIIGIDCVFPGAHGKDGLWELLTRGASATRDVPADRWEASRYLSDAPGAPEGTMNTARGGYLNDIGAFDNAFFGIPPREAAAMDPQQRVLLQCAWRAVEDAGLRPGELDGSRTGVFVGVMGDEWALRMGDFGGVGAHTGPGTGHAMVANRLSYQLNLRGPSLAVDTACSSSLVAVHLACESLARGECDTALVAGVNVILTPALGIFYTQAGLSAPDGQCKPFHRDADGIGRGEGAAVLVLRRLQDALDDHDPVYAVVRGSAVNHGGRSNGFTAPSRFSQRDVMTEAYRRAEVRPQDVDFVEVHGTGTVLGDLIEASALGDVHGVPRERPCTIGSVKGNVGHTEGAAGAAGLVKAALALHHRLLPTTLHSHPENPRLRLAERGLRLAAAPLRLPATAVGSVSSFGLGGTNAHLVLSSAPAAARSLPHARLRSRGGTPMAPRAGRPAADTPHVFTLSAPDRAALRRNAAAQAEHVSGQRGGALAEVCRSANRVKTGLPYRFAVVAEGRSELTRALEEAAQDDTVLDRLSGRPAGGIRVGLLFTGQGAQYPGMTAALHRRLPLYRRFLAEADEACGGPLGYSVTGLILGDDPRIHRTGAAQPALFAVEYALGRTLLELGVEPAFVLGHSVGEFAAVCLAGVLSLADAARLVCLRGALMEQLPPGGGMLAVLAGLPETVLALASEPSLQVAAVNGPRNTVVSGDLAALGRLRSALLANGVRSRALEVSHAFHSSLMEPMTAEFEEAARAVRHDRPTVPVFSSVLGGGLADTAVDADYWVRQITQPVLFADAARAALAPEPTHVVEVGPRAVLTALLGSLDLPGNPRRLAVCSGEKSDARAFAEVVAALYRGGLDVDWESLHPPAEGPRHRPAPYRFSTEHRFTTSVTPTGPAHSGTLTGPAHSVTPTGPAHSVTPTGPAHSVTPTGPARPDHPASGYDHAPVPRTAVAPVATLAPIGAVAPVATLTPAGPVAPVGPIAPAAPASVEAAVLAAVAAAGGYASADIGAETLLYDDLGYDSMTLLLIARDLGRRFPGLDLAELPERPASSYRVSDLVSLVRGALERSPA
;
A
#
# COMPACT_ATOMS: atom_id res chain seq x y z
N MET A 1 -8.74 -28.70 -10.95
CA MET A 1 -9.02 -27.82 -9.79
C MET A 1 -9.05 -26.39 -10.31
N SER A 2 -9.93 -25.53 -9.80
CA SER A 2 -9.86 -24.10 -10.14
C SER A 2 -8.67 -23.45 -9.40
N ALA A 3 -8.22 -22.29 -9.90
CA ALA A 3 -7.20 -21.49 -9.23
C ALA A 3 -7.78 -20.85 -7.95
N PRO A 4 -7.00 -20.69 -6.87
CA PRO A 4 -7.47 -20.03 -5.66
C PRO A 4 -7.89 -18.58 -5.97
N PRO A 5 -9.04 -18.11 -5.44
CA PRO A 5 -9.49 -16.74 -5.64
C PRO A 5 -8.50 -15.72 -5.07
N VAL A 6 -8.35 -14.57 -5.73
CA VAL A 6 -7.37 -13.53 -5.40
C VAL A 6 -8.08 -12.27 -4.92
N ALA A 7 -7.72 -11.78 -3.75
CA ALA A 7 -8.24 -10.54 -3.18
C ALA A 7 -7.50 -9.31 -3.73
N ILE A 8 -8.27 -8.30 -4.14
CA ILE A 8 -7.75 -6.94 -4.37
C ILE A 8 -7.76 -6.23 -3.02
N ILE A 9 -6.60 -6.11 -2.38
CA ILE A 9 -6.50 -5.58 -1.01
C ILE A 9 -6.17 -4.09 -0.95
N GLY A 10 -5.49 -3.50 -1.93
CA GLY A 10 -5.23 -2.05 -1.98
C GLY A 10 -5.22 -1.51 -3.40
N ILE A 11 -5.57 -0.22 -3.56
CA ILE A 11 -5.65 0.46 -4.86
C ILE A 11 -5.17 1.91 -4.74
N ASP A 12 -4.25 2.32 -5.62
CA ASP A 12 -4.03 3.73 -5.96
C ASP A 12 -4.03 3.93 -7.48
N CYS A 13 -4.42 5.12 -7.93
CA CYS A 13 -4.37 5.50 -9.34
C CYS A 13 -4.28 7.01 -9.52
N VAL A 14 -3.81 7.44 -10.69
CA VAL A 14 -3.96 8.80 -11.18
C VAL A 14 -4.47 8.77 -12.61
N PHE A 15 -5.53 9.52 -12.88
CA PHE A 15 -6.18 9.61 -14.17
C PHE A 15 -6.49 11.07 -14.52
N PRO A 16 -6.76 11.40 -15.79
CA PRO A 16 -7.20 12.72 -16.21
C PRO A 16 -8.37 13.21 -15.34
N GLY A 17 -8.24 14.40 -14.77
CA GLY A 17 -9.23 14.99 -13.85
C GLY A 17 -9.40 14.29 -12.49
N ALA A 18 -8.63 13.23 -12.18
CA ALA A 18 -8.87 12.36 -11.04
C ALA A 18 -7.57 11.96 -10.31
N HIS A 19 -7.38 12.51 -9.11
CA HIS A 19 -6.27 12.15 -8.21
C HIS A 19 -6.73 11.09 -7.20
N GLY A 20 -6.07 9.93 -7.18
CA GLY A 20 -6.43 8.80 -6.34
C GLY A 20 -7.71 8.08 -6.79
N LYS A 21 -7.93 6.88 -6.24
CA LYS A 21 -9.15 6.09 -6.42
C LYS A 21 -10.44 6.85 -6.04
N ASP A 22 -10.37 7.71 -5.03
CA ASP A 22 -11.53 8.44 -4.51
C ASP A 22 -11.91 9.60 -5.44
N GLY A 23 -10.93 10.31 -6.03
CA GLY A 23 -11.15 11.31 -7.08
C GLY A 23 -11.65 10.70 -8.40
N LEU A 24 -11.20 9.49 -8.75
CA LEU A 24 -11.77 8.73 -9.86
C LEU A 24 -13.24 8.37 -9.58
N TRP A 25 -13.56 7.93 -8.36
CA TRP A 25 -14.93 7.63 -7.97
C TRP A 25 -15.85 8.86 -8.05
N GLU A 26 -15.35 10.04 -7.67
CA GLU A 26 -16.05 11.32 -7.80
C GLU A 26 -16.28 11.72 -9.27
N LEU A 27 -15.28 11.57 -10.14
CA LEU A 27 -15.39 11.79 -11.59
C LEU A 27 -16.47 10.90 -12.22
N LEU A 28 -16.44 9.60 -11.91
CA LEU A 28 -17.36 8.60 -12.45
C LEU A 28 -18.79 8.77 -11.94
N THR A 29 -18.98 9.08 -10.65
CA THR A 29 -20.32 9.28 -10.08
C THR A 29 -20.96 10.62 -10.49
N ARG A 30 -20.16 11.61 -10.89
CA ARG A 30 -20.64 12.82 -11.59
C ARG A 30 -20.95 12.59 -13.07
N GLY A 31 -20.44 11.51 -13.68
CA GLY A 31 -20.53 11.30 -15.13
C GLY A 31 -19.72 12.33 -15.95
N ALA A 32 -18.60 12.81 -15.42
CA ALA A 32 -17.79 13.84 -16.08
C ALA A 32 -16.82 13.25 -17.11
N SER A 33 -16.53 13.99 -18.19
CA SER A 33 -15.39 13.75 -19.09
C SER A 33 -14.22 14.62 -18.66
N ALA A 34 -13.02 14.03 -18.66
CA ALA A 34 -11.75 14.72 -18.43
C ALA A 34 -11.00 15.06 -19.74
N THR A 35 -11.66 14.93 -20.90
CA THR A 35 -11.08 15.23 -22.21
C THR A 35 -10.78 16.73 -22.36
N ARG A 36 -9.51 17.05 -22.59
CA ARG A 36 -8.99 18.41 -22.79
C ARG A 36 -7.95 18.43 -23.92
N ASP A 37 -7.42 19.61 -24.21
CA ASP A 37 -6.41 19.79 -25.26
C ASP A 37 -5.01 19.30 -24.80
N VAL A 38 -4.11 19.03 -25.76
CA VAL A 38 -2.71 18.69 -25.51
C VAL A 38 -2.08 19.73 -24.55
N PRO A 39 -1.50 19.31 -23.41
CA PRO A 39 -0.77 20.22 -22.53
C PRO A 39 0.44 20.85 -23.24
N ALA A 40 0.59 22.17 -23.12
CA ALA A 40 1.60 22.94 -23.86
C ALA A 40 3.06 22.57 -23.54
N ASP A 41 3.31 21.80 -22.47
CA ASP A 41 4.62 21.25 -22.10
C ASP A 41 4.99 19.95 -22.84
N ARG A 42 4.07 19.35 -23.61
CA ARG A 42 4.30 18.11 -24.36
C ARG A 42 4.92 18.37 -25.74
N TRP A 43 4.12 18.92 -26.66
CA TRP A 43 4.54 19.34 -28.00
C TRP A 43 3.63 20.45 -28.54
N GLU A 44 4.10 21.18 -29.54
CA GLU A 44 3.31 22.22 -30.23
C GLU A 44 2.28 21.54 -31.17
N ALA A 45 1.09 21.23 -30.63
CA ALA A 45 0.07 20.43 -31.32
C ALA A 45 -0.36 21.01 -32.68
N SER A 46 -0.41 22.33 -32.81
CA SER A 46 -0.78 23.04 -34.04
C SER A 46 0.10 22.72 -35.25
N ARG A 47 1.33 22.22 -35.07
CA ARG A 47 2.19 21.78 -36.19
C ARG A 47 1.74 20.49 -36.85
N TYR A 48 0.90 19.71 -36.17
CA TYR A 48 0.50 18.37 -36.56
C TYR A 48 -1.01 18.24 -36.79
N LEU A 49 -1.80 19.30 -36.65
CA LEU A 49 -3.24 19.24 -36.87
C LEU A 49 -3.60 19.41 -38.35
N SER A 50 -4.61 18.65 -38.80
CA SER A 50 -5.28 18.92 -40.07
C SER A 50 -6.77 18.58 -40.01
N ASP A 51 -7.60 19.57 -40.32
CA ASP A 51 -9.06 19.41 -40.45
C ASP A 51 -9.47 18.88 -41.86
N ALA A 52 -8.49 18.55 -42.70
CA ALA A 52 -8.73 18.07 -44.07
C ALA A 52 -9.37 16.66 -44.06
N PRO A 53 -10.40 16.40 -44.89
CA PRO A 53 -10.95 15.05 -45.04
C PRO A 53 -9.87 14.05 -45.47
N GLY A 54 -9.65 13.01 -44.65
CA GLY A 54 -8.57 12.05 -44.87
C GLY A 54 -7.17 12.51 -44.46
N ALA A 55 -7.06 13.62 -43.70
CA ALA A 55 -5.91 14.10 -42.93
C ALA A 55 -4.50 13.65 -43.42
N PRO A 56 -3.73 14.52 -44.12
CA PRO A 56 -2.45 14.16 -44.75
C PRO A 56 -1.47 13.38 -43.86
N GLU A 57 -0.62 12.55 -44.48
CA GLU A 57 0.43 11.80 -43.79
C GLU A 57 1.26 12.71 -42.86
N GLY A 58 1.51 12.25 -41.63
CA GLY A 58 2.17 13.05 -40.60
C GLY A 58 1.25 13.96 -39.78
N THR A 59 -0.06 14.00 -40.06
CA THR A 59 -1.03 14.83 -39.31
C THR A 59 -2.01 14.02 -38.45
N MET A 60 -2.59 14.71 -37.47
CA MET A 60 -3.62 14.27 -36.54
C MET A 60 -4.93 15.02 -36.83
N ASN A 61 -6.08 14.34 -36.67
CA ASN A 61 -7.40 14.96 -36.79
C ASN A 61 -7.90 15.63 -35.50
N THR A 62 -7.13 15.57 -34.40
CA THR A 62 -7.53 16.15 -33.12
C THR A 62 -6.33 16.49 -32.23
N ALA A 63 -6.49 17.49 -31.36
CA ALA A 63 -5.61 17.80 -30.24
C ALA A 63 -6.22 17.41 -28.88
N ARG A 64 -7.37 16.70 -28.87
CA ARG A 64 -8.12 16.43 -27.65
C ARG A 64 -7.91 15.01 -27.14
N GLY A 65 -7.83 14.86 -25.82
CA GLY A 65 -7.63 13.57 -25.14
C GLY A 65 -7.66 13.71 -23.62
N GLY A 66 -7.58 12.59 -22.92
CA GLY A 66 -7.44 12.58 -21.46
C GLY A 66 -5.97 12.71 -21.06
N TYR A 67 -5.54 13.86 -20.52
CA TYR A 67 -4.16 14.06 -20.07
C TYR A 67 -4.06 14.21 -18.54
N LEU A 68 -2.98 13.70 -17.95
CA LEU A 68 -2.62 13.87 -16.55
C LEU A 68 -2.20 15.33 -16.28
N ASN A 69 -2.56 15.84 -15.11
CA ASN A 69 -2.34 17.25 -14.76
C ASN A 69 -0.87 17.63 -14.68
N ASP A 70 -0.03 16.74 -14.16
CA ASP A 70 1.40 16.97 -13.94
C ASP A 70 2.14 15.64 -13.97
N ILE A 71 2.99 15.44 -14.98
CA ILE A 71 3.87 14.26 -15.11
C ILE A 71 5.35 14.62 -14.84
N GLY A 72 5.62 15.90 -14.57
CA GLY A 72 6.95 16.37 -14.17
C GLY A 72 7.18 16.23 -12.67
N ALA A 73 6.11 16.28 -11.86
CA ALA A 73 6.15 16.18 -10.40
C ALA A 73 6.62 14.79 -9.92
N PHE A 74 7.72 14.77 -9.18
CA PHE A 74 8.24 13.56 -8.56
C PHE A 74 9.04 13.90 -7.30
N ASP A 75 8.72 13.27 -6.19
CA ASP A 75 9.46 13.38 -4.93
C ASP A 75 10.66 12.41 -4.95
N ASN A 76 11.68 12.78 -5.74
CA ASN A 76 12.88 11.97 -5.89
C ASN A 76 13.64 11.78 -4.57
N ALA A 77 13.57 12.76 -3.67
CA ALA A 77 14.24 12.75 -2.38
C ALA A 77 13.64 11.69 -1.45
N PHE A 78 12.31 11.55 -1.42
CA PHE A 78 11.61 10.49 -0.70
C PHE A 78 12.12 9.09 -1.09
N PHE A 79 12.31 8.84 -2.40
CA PHE A 79 12.81 7.56 -2.91
C PHE A 79 14.35 7.43 -2.88
N GLY A 80 15.08 8.43 -2.38
CA GLY A 80 16.55 8.44 -2.38
C GLY A 80 17.19 8.53 -3.78
N ILE A 81 16.42 8.88 -4.80
CA ILE A 81 16.86 8.95 -6.21
C ILE A 81 17.54 10.31 -6.46
N PRO A 82 18.79 10.37 -6.96
CA PRO A 82 19.46 11.63 -7.27
C PRO A 82 18.71 12.45 -8.34
N PRO A 83 18.68 13.80 -8.26
CA PRO A 83 17.98 14.62 -9.25
C PRO A 83 18.42 14.39 -10.71
N ARG A 84 19.70 14.04 -10.94
CA ARG A 84 20.22 13.67 -12.28
C ARG A 84 19.62 12.38 -12.83
N GLU A 85 19.31 11.43 -11.96
CA GLU A 85 18.65 10.16 -12.32
C GLU A 85 17.16 10.39 -12.57
N ALA A 86 16.49 11.12 -11.68
CA ALA A 86 15.08 11.49 -11.86
C ALA A 86 14.81 12.31 -13.13
N ALA A 87 15.79 13.10 -13.61
CA ALA A 87 15.73 13.81 -14.89
C ALA A 87 15.90 12.89 -16.14
N ALA A 88 16.46 11.70 -15.95
CA ALA A 88 16.64 10.68 -16.99
C ALA A 88 15.53 9.61 -17.00
N MET A 89 14.83 9.43 -15.87
CA MET A 89 13.70 8.50 -15.74
C MET A 89 12.48 8.93 -16.57
N ASP A 90 11.92 7.97 -17.31
CA ASP A 90 10.59 8.04 -17.92
C ASP A 90 9.53 8.49 -16.87
N PRO A 91 8.69 9.50 -17.18
CA PRO A 91 7.53 9.85 -16.38
C PRO A 91 6.68 8.66 -15.91
N GLN A 92 6.55 7.59 -16.71
CA GLN A 92 5.82 6.37 -16.33
C GLN A 92 6.40 5.71 -15.06
N GLN A 93 7.73 5.64 -14.93
CA GLN A 93 8.40 5.14 -13.72
C GLN A 93 8.12 6.05 -12.51
N ARG A 94 8.21 7.37 -12.71
CA ARG A 94 8.01 8.40 -11.66
C ARG A 94 6.58 8.42 -11.12
N VAL A 95 5.59 8.20 -11.98
CA VAL A 95 4.18 8.08 -11.59
C VAL A 95 3.94 6.75 -10.85
N LEU A 96 4.41 5.63 -11.40
CA LEU A 96 4.17 4.31 -10.81
C LEU A 96 4.82 4.11 -9.44
N LEU A 97 6.01 4.67 -9.18
CA LEU A 97 6.62 4.62 -7.84
C LEU A 97 5.73 5.25 -6.77
N GLN A 98 5.15 6.41 -7.07
CA GLN A 98 4.25 7.12 -6.16
C GLN A 98 2.91 6.39 -6.00
N CYS A 99 2.37 5.78 -7.07
CA CYS A 99 1.18 4.94 -6.98
C CYS A 99 1.43 3.65 -6.19
N ALA A 100 2.56 2.98 -6.39
CA ALA A 100 2.89 1.73 -5.70
C ALA A 100 2.97 1.92 -4.18
N TRP A 101 3.64 2.99 -3.71
CA TRP A 101 3.66 3.32 -2.29
C TRP A 101 2.25 3.53 -1.73
N ARG A 102 1.42 4.37 -2.37
CA ARG A 102 0.05 4.65 -1.92
C ARG A 102 -0.84 3.41 -1.97
N ALA A 103 -0.68 2.52 -2.95
CA ALA A 103 -1.44 1.28 -3.04
C ALA A 103 -1.10 0.29 -1.92
N VAL A 104 0.17 0.22 -1.50
CA VAL A 104 0.63 -0.59 -0.35
C VAL A 104 0.12 -0.01 0.96
N GLU A 105 0.17 1.31 1.15
CA GLU A 105 -0.43 1.96 2.31
C GLU A 105 -1.94 1.75 2.38
N ASP A 106 -2.63 1.90 1.25
CA ASP A 106 -4.07 1.69 1.13
C ASP A 106 -4.46 0.25 1.47
N ALA A 107 -3.61 -0.73 1.10
CA ALA A 107 -3.77 -2.14 1.46
C ALA A 107 -3.71 -2.43 2.97
N GLY A 108 -3.31 -1.47 3.81
CA GLY A 108 -3.16 -1.68 5.25
C GLY A 108 -1.83 -2.33 5.65
N LEU A 109 -0.87 -2.41 4.72
CA LEU A 109 0.48 -2.94 4.92
C LEU A 109 1.47 -1.80 5.19
N ARG A 110 2.54 -2.06 5.95
CA ARG A 110 3.68 -1.14 5.96
C ARG A 110 4.52 -1.37 4.71
N PRO A 111 4.96 -0.33 3.97
CA PRO A 111 5.93 -0.52 2.88
C PRO A 111 7.22 -1.22 3.30
N GLY A 112 7.66 -1.05 4.56
CA GLY A 112 8.79 -1.79 5.15
C GLY A 112 8.50 -3.28 5.45
N GLU A 113 7.24 -3.72 5.53
CA GLU A 113 6.90 -5.16 5.63
C GLU A 113 7.14 -5.90 4.29
N LEU A 114 7.34 -5.17 3.19
CA LEU A 114 7.66 -5.75 1.88
C LEU A 114 9.17 -5.86 1.61
N ASP A 115 10.01 -5.29 2.47
CA ASP A 115 11.48 -5.28 2.30
C ASP A 115 12.05 -6.72 2.25
N GLY A 116 12.69 -7.08 1.15
CA GLY A 116 13.20 -8.44 0.91
C GLY A 116 12.13 -9.52 0.68
N SER A 117 10.84 -9.16 0.68
CA SER A 117 9.72 -10.11 0.57
C SER A 117 9.60 -10.77 -0.81
N ARG A 118 8.93 -11.93 -0.88
CA ARG A 118 8.54 -12.60 -2.15
C ARG A 118 7.36 -11.91 -2.84
N THR A 119 7.37 -10.58 -2.91
CA THR A 119 6.34 -9.81 -3.62
C THR A 119 6.68 -9.73 -5.11
N GLY A 120 5.74 -10.12 -5.97
CA GLY A 120 5.87 -10.00 -7.43
C GLY A 120 5.44 -8.62 -7.94
N VAL A 121 5.89 -8.25 -9.15
CA VAL A 121 5.58 -7.01 -9.85
C VAL A 121 5.21 -7.31 -11.30
N PHE A 122 4.02 -6.90 -11.72
CA PHE A 122 3.50 -7.16 -13.06
C PHE A 122 2.94 -5.85 -13.65
N VAL A 123 3.63 -5.25 -14.61
CA VAL A 123 3.28 -3.94 -15.17
C VAL A 123 2.80 -4.07 -16.62
N GLY A 124 1.54 -3.74 -16.86
CA GLY A 124 1.04 -3.49 -18.20
C GLY A 124 1.48 -2.12 -18.72
N VAL A 125 2.22 -2.10 -19.82
CA VAL A 125 2.70 -0.90 -20.51
C VAL A 125 2.49 -1.07 -22.02
N MET A 126 2.62 0.03 -22.78
CA MET A 126 2.52 0.04 -24.25
C MET A 126 3.39 1.15 -24.82
N GLY A 127 3.22 2.39 -24.36
CA GLY A 127 4.08 3.51 -24.75
C GLY A 127 5.54 3.31 -24.30
N ASP A 128 6.47 3.32 -25.25
CA ASP A 128 7.93 3.48 -25.02
C ASP A 128 8.44 4.79 -25.65
N GLU A 129 7.59 5.83 -25.68
CA GLU A 129 7.90 7.10 -26.35
C GLU A 129 9.18 7.77 -25.77
N TRP A 130 9.53 7.47 -24.51
CA TRP A 130 10.79 7.91 -23.87
C TRP A 130 12.05 7.32 -24.52
N ALA A 131 11.98 6.16 -25.16
CA ALA A 131 13.12 5.52 -25.83
C ALA A 131 13.69 6.35 -26.99
N LEU A 132 12.95 7.34 -27.51
CA LEU A 132 13.45 8.31 -28.47
C LEU A 132 14.68 9.09 -27.94
N ARG A 133 14.84 9.23 -26.62
CA ARG A 133 16.04 9.82 -26.01
C ARG A 133 17.32 8.99 -26.21
N MET A 134 17.21 7.69 -26.50
CA MET A 134 18.37 6.87 -26.86
C MET A 134 18.87 7.16 -28.29
N GLY A 135 18.11 7.90 -29.10
CA GLY A 135 18.54 8.39 -30.41
C GLY A 135 19.48 9.60 -30.36
N ASP A 136 19.48 10.36 -29.26
CA ASP A 136 20.53 11.35 -28.99
C ASP A 136 21.76 10.66 -28.37
N PHE A 137 22.59 10.07 -29.23
CA PHE A 137 23.80 9.37 -28.80
C PHE A 137 24.79 10.25 -28.02
N GLY A 138 24.70 11.59 -28.12
CA GLY A 138 25.48 12.52 -27.30
C GLY A 138 24.91 12.74 -25.89
N GLY A 139 23.59 12.59 -25.75
CA GLY A 139 22.85 12.65 -24.48
C GLY A 139 22.76 11.32 -23.72
N VAL A 140 23.14 10.19 -24.32
CA VAL A 140 23.14 8.88 -23.65
C VAL A 140 24.23 8.82 -22.57
N GLY A 141 23.81 8.59 -21.32
CA GLY A 141 24.70 8.41 -20.18
C GLY A 141 24.19 7.34 -19.21
N ALA A 142 24.90 7.15 -18.10
CA ALA A 142 24.69 6.05 -17.16
C ALA A 142 23.25 5.94 -16.58
N HIS A 143 22.52 7.05 -16.45
CA HIS A 143 21.12 7.04 -16.00
C HIS A 143 20.11 6.96 -17.15
N THR A 144 20.49 7.23 -18.40
CA THR A 144 19.58 7.22 -19.56
C THR A 144 19.08 5.81 -19.86
N GLY A 145 19.94 4.80 -19.76
CA GLY A 145 19.56 3.39 -19.92
C GLY A 145 18.55 2.91 -18.87
N PRO A 146 18.86 2.94 -17.56
CA PRO A 146 17.92 2.56 -16.49
C PRO A 146 16.66 3.43 -16.43
N GLY A 147 16.72 4.66 -16.94
CA GLY A 147 15.57 5.55 -17.05
C GLY A 147 14.60 5.22 -18.18
N THR A 148 14.87 4.21 -19.02
CA THR A 148 14.21 4.00 -20.32
C THR A 148 13.81 2.53 -20.54
N GLY A 149 12.78 2.28 -21.35
CA GLY A 149 12.39 0.94 -21.80
C GLY A 149 11.46 0.21 -20.83
N HIS A 150 10.48 -0.52 -21.38
CA HIS A 150 9.42 -1.21 -20.64
C HIS A 150 9.91 -2.02 -19.42
N ALA A 151 10.98 -2.80 -19.57
CA ALA A 151 11.51 -3.65 -18.50
C ALA A 151 11.94 -2.86 -17.25
N MET A 152 12.43 -1.64 -17.42
CA MET A 152 12.82 -0.78 -16.29
C MET A 152 11.59 -0.30 -15.51
N VAL A 153 10.41 -0.21 -16.12
CA VAL A 153 9.17 0.21 -15.47
C VAL A 153 8.74 -0.76 -14.37
N ALA A 154 8.86 -2.07 -14.59
CA ALA A 154 8.65 -3.09 -13.55
C ALA A 154 9.83 -3.16 -12.58
N ASN A 155 11.06 -3.26 -13.10
CA ASN A 155 12.26 -3.44 -12.28
C ASN A 155 12.53 -2.29 -11.31
N ARG A 156 12.14 -1.05 -11.65
CA ARG A 156 12.24 0.12 -10.76
C ARG A 156 11.41 -0.05 -9.48
N LEU A 157 10.20 -0.62 -9.57
CA LEU A 157 9.35 -0.90 -8.41
C LEU A 157 9.97 -1.99 -7.52
N SER A 158 10.44 -3.09 -8.13
CA SER A 158 11.13 -4.17 -7.40
C SER A 158 12.40 -3.69 -6.71
N TYR A 159 13.22 -2.88 -7.39
CA TYR A 159 14.43 -2.29 -6.82
C TYR A 159 14.10 -1.36 -5.65
N GLN A 160 13.19 -0.42 -5.84
CA GLN A 160 12.95 0.68 -4.89
C GLN A 160 12.25 0.23 -3.60
N LEU A 161 11.59 -0.94 -3.63
CA LEU A 161 10.95 -1.58 -2.48
C LEU A 161 11.64 -2.91 -2.08
N ASN A 162 12.81 -3.23 -2.67
CA ASN A 162 13.60 -4.46 -2.45
C ASN A 162 12.79 -5.78 -2.57
N LEU A 163 11.88 -5.85 -3.54
CA LEU A 163 10.99 -7.00 -3.75
C LEU A 163 11.71 -8.12 -4.51
N ARG A 164 11.50 -9.38 -4.07
CA ARG A 164 12.22 -10.57 -4.54
C ARG A 164 11.38 -11.56 -5.35
N GLY A 165 10.10 -11.26 -5.62
CA GLY A 165 9.25 -12.06 -6.51
C GLY A 165 9.54 -11.78 -7.99
N PRO A 166 8.79 -12.42 -8.92
CA PRO A 166 8.89 -12.15 -10.36
C PRO A 166 8.67 -10.66 -10.66
N SER A 167 9.46 -10.07 -11.56
CA SER A 167 9.27 -8.69 -12.03
C SER A 167 9.17 -8.67 -13.55
N LEU A 168 8.00 -8.29 -14.08
CA LEU A 168 7.66 -8.40 -15.49
C LEU A 168 6.99 -7.12 -16.00
N ALA A 169 7.50 -6.60 -17.11
CA ALA A 169 6.76 -5.68 -17.98
C ALA A 169 6.05 -6.49 -19.07
N VAL A 170 4.81 -6.12 -19.37
CA VAL A 170 3.91 -6.81 -20.28
C VAL A 170 3.39 -5.81 -21.30
N ASP A 171 3.66 -6.06 -22.58
CA ASP A 171 3.02 -5.35 -23.69
C ASP A 171 2.18 -6.34 -24.52
N THR A 172 0.87 -6.12 -24.50
CA THR A 172 -0.12 -6.70 -25.41
C THR A 172 -1.08 -5.59 -25.90
N ALA A 173 -0.52 -4.39 -26.11
CA ALA A 173 -1.21 -3.15 -26.39
C ALA A 173 -2.34 -2.85 -25.38
N CYS A 174 -3.56 -2.60 -25.87
CA CYS A 174 -4.70 -2.16 -25.05
C CYS A 174 -5.14 -3.18 -23.97
N SER A 175 -4.64 -4.43 -23.99
CA SER A 175 -4.92 -5.46 -22.98
C SER A 175 -3.80 -5.68 -21.95
N SER A 176 -2.64 -5.01 -22.09
CA SER A 176 -1.43 -5.23 -21.28
C SER A 176 -1.68 -5.38 -19.78
N SER A 177 -2.44 -4.45 -19.18
CA SER A 177 -2.71 -4.47 -17.73
C SER A 177 -3.67 -5.58 -17.28
N LEU A 178 -4.58 -6.08 -18.11
CA LEU A 178 -5.37 -7.27 -17.74
C LEU A 178 -4.55 -8.56 -17.88
N VAL A 179 -3.64 -8.63 -18.85
CA VAL A 179 -2.70 -9.75 -18.98
C VAL A 179 -1.73 -9.77 -17.79
N ALA A 180 -1.25 -8.61 -17.33
CA ALA A 180 -0.47 -8.48 -16.11
C ALA A 180 -1.23 -8.99 -14.86
N VAL A 181 -2.54 -8.68 -14.72
CA VAL A 181 -3.38 -9.25 -13.65
C VAL A 181 -3.54 -10.76 -13.77
N HIS A 182 -3.72 -11.30 -14.97
CA HIS A 182 -3.80 -12.74 -15.19
C HIS A 182 -2.50 -13.45 -14.75
N LEU A 183 -1.33 -12.95 -15.16
CA LEU A 183 -0.03 -13.50 -14.78
C LEU A 183 0.23 -13.40 -13.27
N ALA A 184 -0.15 -12.30 -12.63
CA ALA A 184 -0.06 -12.15 -11.18
C ALA A 184 -0.93 -13.16 -10.42
N CYS A 185 -2.16 -13.42 -10.88
CA CYS A 185 -3.03 -14.43 -10.31
C CYS A 185 -2.45 -15.85 -10.46
N GLU A 186 -1.86 -16.19 -11.61
CA GLU A 186 -1.16 -17.46 -11.81
C GLU A 186 0.07 -17.59 -10.88
N SER A 187 0.88 -16.54 -10.73
CA SER A 187 2.04 -16.49 -9.83
C SER A 187 1.65 -16.68 -8.36
N LEU A 188 0.58 -15.99 -7.91
CA LEU A 188 0.02 -16.14 -6.55
C LEU A 188 -0.53 -17.55 -6.31
N ALA A 189 -1.18 -18.15 -7.32
CA ALA A 189 -1.73 -19.50 -7.27
C ALA A 189 -0.64 -20.60 -7.23
N ARG A 190 0.53 -20.33 -7.82
CA ARG A 190 1.69 -21.24 -7.85
C ARG A 190 2.61 -21.09 -6.64
N GLY A 191 2.44 -20.03 -5.84
CA GLY A 191 3.33 -19.73 -4.72
C GLY A 191 4.69 -19.15 -5.15
N GLU A 192 4.80 -18.67 -6.40
CA GLU A 192 5.95 -17.92 -6.93
C GLU A 192 6.05 -16.54 -6.25
N CYS A 193 4.92 -16.00 -5.81
CA CYS A 193 4.83 -14.87 -4.88
C CYS A 193 3.73 -15.08 -3.83
N ASP A 194 3.75 -14.27 -2.76
CA ASP A 194 2.74 -14.25 -1.69
C ASP A 194 1.86 -12.99 -1.72
N THR A 195 2.43 -11.91 -2.29
CA THR A 195 1.76 -10.65 -2.64
C THR A 195 2.18 -10.28 -4.07
N ALA A 196 1.34 -9.59 -4.82
CA ALA A 196 1.70 -9.04 -6.12
C ALA A 196 1.27 -7.57 -6.25
N LEU A 197 2.19 -6.71 -6.67
CA LEU A 197 1.89 -5.37 -7.18
C LEU A 197 1.58 -5.50 -8.67
N VAL A 198 0.35 -5.20 -9.07
CA VAL A 198 -0.04 -5.21 -10.48
C VAL A 198 -0.38 -3.81 -10.92
N ALA A 199 0.21 -3.39 -12.04
CA ALA A 199 0.09 -2.02 -12.53
C ALA A 199 -0.36 -1.96 -13.99
N GLY A 200 -0.91 -0.81 -14.35
CA GLY A 200 -1.06 -0.37 -15.73
C GLY A 200 -0.62 1.08 -15.85
N VAL A 201 0.15 1.43 -16.88
CA VAL A 201 0.58 2.82 -17.13
C VAL A 201 0.52 3.19 -18.61
N ASN A 202 0.20 4.46 -18.88
CA ASN A 202 0.39 5.12 -20.16
C ASN A 202 0.60 6.63 -19.97
N VAL A 203 1.57 7.21 -20.67
CA VAL A 203 1.83 8.66 -20.70
C VAL A 203 2.16 9.07 -22.14
N ILE A 204 1.64 10.20 -22.61
CA ILE A 204 1.72 10.62 -24.01
C ILE A 204 2.70 11.78 -24.12
N LEU A 205 3.80 11.57 -24.83
CA LEU A 205 4.92 12.52 -24.92
C LEU A 205 5.12 13.07 -26.35
N THR A 206 4.48 12.44 -27.34
CA THR A 206 4.62 12.74 -28.76
C THR A 206 3.27 12.67 -29.51
N PRO A 207 3.15 13.33 -30.67
CA PRO A 207 2.01 13.15 -31.57
C PRO A 207 2.01 11.78 -32.28
N ALA A 208 3.09 10.99 -32.23
CA ALA A 208 3.34 9.89 -33.17
C ALA A 208 2.21 8.83 -33.22
N LEU A 209 1.73 8.35 -32.07
CA LEU A 209 0.64 7.37 -32.04
C LEU A 209 -0.74 8.03 -32.33
N GLY A 210 -0.89 9.34 -32.10
CA GLY A 210 -2.08 10.11 -32.51
C GLY A 210 -2.17 10.31 -34.02
N ILE A 211 -1.02 10.54 -34.67
CA ILE A 211 -0.89 10.52 -36.14
C ILE A 211 -1.27 9.12 -36.64
N PHE A 212 -0.69 8.06 -36.09
CA PHE A 212 -1.03 6.69 -36.48
C PHE A 212 -2.53 6.38 -36.33
N TYR A 213 -3.19 6.73 -35.21
CA TYR A 213 -4.65 6.54 -35.08
C TYR A 213 -5.44 7.39 -36.08
N THR A 214 -4.96 8.55 -36.48
CA THR A 214 -5.60 9.36 -37.53
C THR A 214 -5.47 8.67 -38.90
N GLN A 215 -4.25 8.30 -39.30
CA GLN A 215 -3.98 7.64 -40.58
C GLN A 215 -4.64 6.25 -40.69
N ALA A 216 -4.80 5.54 -39.58
CA ALA A 216 -5.49 4.25 -39.51
C ALA A 216 -7.03 4.37 -39.43
N GLY A 217 -7.61 5.58 -39.44
CA GLY A 217 -9.06 5.78 -39.31
C GLY A 217 -9.63 5.41 -37.95
N LEU A 218 -8.80 5.40 -36.90
CA LEU A 218 -9.15 5.02 -35.53
C LEU A 218 -9.43 6.22 -34.60
N SER A 219 -8.95 7.44 -34.89
CA SER A 219 -9.02 8.60 -33.98
C SER A 219 -10.38 9.32 -34.05
N ALA A 220 -11.02 9.51 -32.89
CA ALA A 220 -12.22 10.33 -32.75
C ALA A 220 -11.87 11.82 -32.94
N PRO A 221 -12.50 12.56 -33.88
CA PRO A 221 -12.15 13.96 -34.13
C PRO A 221 -12.35 14.90 -32.93
N ASP A 222 -13.32 14.64 -32.05
CA ASP A 222 -13.55 15.42 -30.83
C ASP A 222 -12.67 15.01 -29.63
N GLY A 223 -11.86 13.95 -29.80
CA GLY A 223 -11.00 13.36 -28.77
C GLY A 223 -11.74 12.55 -27.70
N GLN A 224 -12.98 12.11 -27.93
CA GLN A 224 -13.79 11.40 -26.94
C GLN A 224 -14.13 9.97 -27.37
N CYS A 225 -13.87 9.00 -26.48
CA CYS A 225 -14.43 7.65 -26.63
C CYS A 225 -15.94 7.70 -26.33
N LYS A 226 -16.80 7.36 -27.30
CA LYS A 226 -18.27 7.40 -27.18
C LYS A 226 -18.86 5.98 -27.22
N PRO A 227 -18.56 5.11 -26.23
CA PRO A 227 -18.85 3.68 -26.28
C PRO A 227 -20.33 3.37 -26.43
N PHE A 228 -20.68 2.62 -27.47
CA PHE A 228 -22.03 2.20 -27.85
C PHE A 228 -23.03 3.33 -28.17
N HIS A 229 -22.56 4.58 -28.20
CA HIS A 229 -23.35 5.75 -28.58
C HIS A 229 -23.72 5.68 -30.07
N ARG A 230 -24.85 6.27 -30.46
CA ARG A 230 -25.22 6.41 -31.88
C ARG A 230 -24.10 7.08 -32.70
N ASP A 231 -23.49 8.10 -32.11
CA ASP A 231 -22.44 8.92 -32.72
C ASP A 231 -21.04 8.50 -32.21
N ALA A 232 -20.79 7.19 -32.21
CA ALA A 232 -19.49 6.58 -31.96
C ALA A 232 -18.64 6.66 -33.24
N ASP A 233 -17.46 7.28 -33.19
CA ASP A 233 -16.67 7.66 -34.36
C ASP A 233 -15.16 7.36 -34.24
N GLY A 234 -14.69 6.79 -33.13
CA GLY A 234 -13.28 6.46 -32.92
C GLY A 234 -12.82 6.44 -31.45
N ILE A 235 -11.51 6.52 -31.29
CA ILE A 235 -10.77 6.50 -30.02
C ILE A 235 -10.33 7.92 -29.66
N GLY A 236 -10.67 8.37 -28.45
CA GLY A 236 -9.96 9.48 -27.79
C GLY A 236 -8.82 8.94 -26.93
N ARG A 237 -7.56 9.34 -27.20
CA ARG A 237 -6.38 8.86 -26.43
C ARG A 237 -6.43 9.30 -24.96
N GLY A 238 -5.78 8.53 -24.09
CA GLY A 238 -5.67 8.82 -22.66
C GLY A 238 -4.30 8.50 -22.05
N GLU A 239 -3.87 9.34 -21.11
CA GLU A 239 -2.83 9.06 -20.11
C GLU A 239 -3.46 8.46 -18.84
N GLY A 240 -2.69 7.73 -18.05
CA GLY A 240 -3.16 7.22 -16.75
C GLY A 240 -2.23 6.20 -16.13
N ALA A 241 -2.34 6.03 -14.80
CA ALA A 241 -1.66 4.96 -14.09
C ALA A 241 -2.54 4.41 -12.96
N ALA A 242 -2.46 3.11 -12.71
CA ALA A 242 -3.06 2.46 -11.55
C ALA A 242 -2.16 1.34 -11.04
N VAL A 243 -2.13 1.15 -9.72
CA VAL A 243 -1.47 0.02 -9.04
C VAL A 243 -2.48 -0.62 -8.09
N LEU A 244 -2.57 -1.94 -8.16
CA LEU A 244 -3.40 -2.79 -7.32
C LEU A 244 -2.51 -3.76 -6.55
N VAL A 245 -2.78 -3.93 -5.25
CA VAL A 245 -2.12 -4.93 -4.41
C VAL A 245 -3.00 -6.17 -4.34
N LEU A 246 -2.46 -7.31 -4.75
CA LEU A 246 -3.14 -8.60 -4.82
C LEU A 246 -2.52 -9.61 -3.84
N ARG A 247 -3.37 -10.41 -3.18
CA ARG A 247 -2.99 -11.60 -2.41
C ARG A 247 -3.98 -12.73 -2.65
N ARG A 248 -3.61 -13.97 -2.32
CA ARG A 248 -4.58 -15.07 -2.22
C ARG A 248 -5.66 -14.69 -1.20
N LEU A 249 -6.93 -15.02 -1.48
CA LEU A 249 -8.06 -14.58 -0.64
C LEU A 249 -7.98 -15.12 0.79
N GLN A 250 -7.48 -16.35 0.98
CA GLN A 250 -7.39 -16.95 2.30
C GLN A 250 -6.38 -16.20 3.18
N ASP A 251 -5.15 -16.03 2.68
CA ASP A 251 -4.08 -15.24 3.31
C ASP A 251 -4.56 -13.83 3.70
N ALA A 252 -5.32 -13.17 2.82
CA ALA A 252 -5.90 -11.85 3.07
C ALA A 252 -7.01 -11.85 4.14
N LEU A 253 -7.77 -12.94 4.29
CA LEU A 253 -8.78 -13.06 5.35
C LEU A 253 -8.13 -13.35 6.71
N ASP A 254 -7.13 -14.22 6.73
CA ASP A 254 -6.41 -14.65 7.93
C ASP A 254 -5.60 -13.49 8.53
N ASP A 255 -4.89 -12.71 7.70
CA ASP A 255 -4.19 -11.50 8.13
C ASP A 255 -5.12 -10.30 8.38
N HIS A 256 -6.43 -10.44 8.15
CA HIS A 256 -7.46 -9.38 8.26
C HIS A 256 -7.23 -8.16 7.33
N ASP A 257 -6.72 -8.41 6.12
CA ASP A 257 -6.58 -7.38 5.10
C ASP A 257 -7.95 -6.82 4.65
N PRO A 258 -8.02 -5.51 4.38
CA PRO A 258 -9.23 -4.88 3.85
C PRO A 258 -9.41 -5.21 2.35
N VAL A 259 -10.52 -5.84 1.97
CA VAL A 259 -10.76 -6.29 0.58
C VAL A 259 -11.71 -5.37 -0.19
N TYR A 260 -11.33 -4.95 -1.40
CA TYR A 260 -12.21 -4.24 -2.34
C TYR A 260 -13.16 -5.21 -3.06
N ALA A 261 -12.57 -6.14 -3.79
CA ALA A 261 -13.25 -7.16 -4.60
C ALA A 261 -12.33 -8.40 -4.72
N VAL A 262 -12.89 -9.49 -5.23
CA VAL A 262 -12.18 -10.76 -5.42
C VAL A 262 -12.16 -11.11 -6.90
N VAL A 263 -10.96 -11.31 -7.46
CA VAL A 263 -10.79 -11.94 -8.78
C VAL A 263 -11.11 -13.43 -8.62
N ARG A 264 -12.17 -13.86 -9.29
CA ARG A 264 -12.69 -15.24 -9.24
C ARG A 264 -12.13 -16.12 -10.35
N GLY A 265 -11.83 -15.54 -11.51
CA GLY A 265 -11.25 -16.22 -12.66
C GLY A 265 -10.72 -15.23 -13.68
N SER A 266 -9.79 -15.68 -14.52
CA SER A 266 -9.16 -14.87 -15.57
C SER A 266 -8.77 -15.75 -16.76
N ALA A 267 -8.90 -15.21 -17.97
CA ALA A 267 -8.47 -15.86 -19.19
C ALA A 267 -7.87 -14.85 -20.19
N VAL A 268 -6.96 -15.34 -21.03
CA VAL A 268 -6.31 -14.61 -22.11
C VAL A 268 -6.29 -15.49 -23.36
N ASN A 269 -6.55 -14.93 -24.55
CA ASN A 269 -6.41 -15.62 -25.84
C ASN A 269 -5.98 -14.67 -26.97
N HIS A 270 -5.93 -15.16 -28.21
CA HIS A 270 -5.65 -14.34 -29.40
C HIS A 270 -6.80 -14.37 -30.41
N GLY A 271 -6.90 -13.31 -31.22
CA GLY A 271 -7.83 -13.16 -32.35
C GLY A 271 -7.65 -14.14 -33.50
N GLY A 272 -6.57 -14.94 -33.50
CA GLY A 272 -6.19 -15.79 -34.62
C GLY A 272 -5.90 -14.98 -35.89
N ARG A 273 -6.36 -15.47 -37.05
CA ARG A 273 -6.38 -14.74 -38.32
C ARG A 273 -7.78 -14.15 -38.54
N SER A 274 -8.03 -12.97 -37.99
CA SER A 274 -9.24 -12.16 -38.22
C SER A 274 -9.20 -11.43 -39.57
N ASN A 275 -10.23 -10.63 -39.87
CA ASN A 275 -10.43 -9.91 -41.15
C ASN A 275 -9.49 -8.69 -41.34
N GLY A 276 -8.26 -8.77 -40.80
CA GLY A 276 -7.28 -7.69 -40.78
C GLY A 276 -6.48 -7.74 -39.47
N PHE A 277 -5.18 -7.42 -39.51
CA PHE A 277 -4.29 -7.54 -38.34
C PHE A 277 -4.76 -6.76 -37.11
N THR A 278 -5.42 -5.61 -37.31
CA THR A 278 -6.00 -4.77 -36.27
C THR A 278 -7.49 -5.03 -36.01
N ALA A 279 -8.14 -5.90 -36.79
CA ALA A 279 -9.58 -6.15 -36.71
C ALA A 279 -9.91 -7.15 -35.57
N PRO A 280 -10.85 -6.81 -34.66
CA PRO A 280 -11.22 -7.69 -33.56
C PRO A 280 -12.01 -8.93 -34.03
N SER A 281 -12.02 -9.98 -33.21
CA SER A 281 -12.68 -11.26 -33.51
C SER A 281 -13.82 -11.53 -32.51
N ARG A 282 -15.06 -11.55 -33.02
CA ARG A 282 -16.27 -11.95 -32.28
C ARG A 282 -16.06 -13.26 -31.52
N PHE A 283 -15.59 -14.29 -32.22
CA PHE A 283 -15.45 -15.63 -31.68
C PHE A 283 -14.38 -15.68 -30.59
N SER A 284 -13.22 -15.04 -30.80
CA SER A 284 -12.16 -15.00 -29.79
C SER A 284 -12.58 -14.24 -28.53
N GLN A 285 -13.38 -13.17 -28.66
CA GLN A 285 -13.97 -12.45 -27.53
C GLN A 285 -14.99 -13.31 -26.77
N ARG A 286 -15.93 -13.97 -27.47
CA ARG A 286 -16.86 -14.95 -26.88
C ARG A 286 -16.11 -16.03 -26.10
N ASP A 287 -15.03 -16.56 -26.67
CA ASP A 287 -14.29 -17.70 -26.12
C ASP A 287 -13.45 -17.31 -24.88
N VAL A 288 -12.83 -16.13 -24.85
CA VAL A 288 -12.12 -15.66 -23.65
C VAL A 288 -13.08 -15.35 -22.50
N MET A 289 -14.26 -14.80 -22.79
CA MET A 289 -15.31 -14.60 -21.78
C MET A 289 -15.82 -15.94 -21.23
N THR A 290 -16.09 -16.89 -22.11
CA THR A 290 -16.56 -18.25 -21.75
C THR A 290 -15.55 -18.99 -20.87
N GLU A 291 -14.26 -18.97 -21.24
CA GLU A 291 -13.19 -19.61 -20.45
C GLU A 291 -12.97 -18.92 -19.10
N ALA A 292 -13.05 -17.59 -19.03
CA ALA A 292 -12.95 -16.84 -17.78
C ALA A 292 -14.12 -17.15 -16.83
N TYR A 293 -15.37 -17.20 -17.32
CA TYR A 293 -16.53 -17.61 -16.54
C TYR A 293 -16.44 -19.08 -16.07
N ARG A 294 -15.96 -19.98 -16.94
CA ARG A 294 -15.70 -21.40 -16.59
C ARG A 294 -14.66 -21.53 -15.47
N ARG A 295 -13.55 -20.77 -15.53
CA ARG A 295 -12.53 -20.73 -14.47
C ARG A 295 -13.07 -20.14 -13.16
N ALA A 296 -13.91 -19.10 -13.25
CA ALA A 296 -14.51 -18.46 -12.08
C ALA A 296 -15.58 -19.30 -11.36
N GLU A 297 -16.04 -20.38 -12.00
CA GLU A 297 -17.20 -21.18 -11.59
C GLU A 297 -18.48 -20.29 -11.48
N VAL A 298 -18.64 -19.41 -12.47
CA VAL A 298 -19.73 -18.43 -12.60
C VAL A 298 -20.50 -18.71 -13.90
N ARG A 299 -21.84 -18.63 -13.87
CA ARG A 299 -22.66 -18.73 -15.09
C ARG A 299 -22.86 -17.32 -15.68
N PRO A 300 -22.92 -17.15 -17.01
CA PRO A 300 -23.19 -15.84 -17.63
C PRO A 300 -24.53 -15.18 -17.23
N GLN A 301 -25.46 -15.93 -16.64
CA GLN A 301 -26.72 -15.38 -16.08
C GLN A 301 -26.50 -14.64 -14.77
N ASP A 302 -25.50 -15.04 -13.97
CA ASP A 302 -25.23 -14.54 -12.62
C ASP A 302 -24.44 -13.21 -12.61
N VAL A 303 -24.01 -12.74 -13.79
CA VAL A 303 -23.20 -11.52 -13.97
C VAL A 303 -24.12 -10.29 -14.04
N ASP A 304 -24.03 -9.43 -13.02
CA ASP A 304 -24.78 -8.17 -12.91
C ASP A 304 -24.35 -7.15 -13.98
N PHE A 305 -23.03 -7.05 -14.22
CA PHE A 305 -22.44 -6.04 -15.09
C PHE A 305 -21.14 -6.49 -15.79
N VAL A 306 -20.86 -5.87 -16.95
CA VAL A 306 -19.55 -5.96 -17.61
C VAL A 306 -18.97 -4.56 -17.81
N GLU A 307 -17.76 -4.35 -17.33
CA GLU A 307 -16.90 -3.24 -17.74
C GLU A 307 -16.16 -3.65 -19.01
N VAL A 308 -16.60 -3.13 -20.14
CA VAL A 308 -16.24 -3.62 -21.48
C VAL A 308 -14.95 -2.99 -22.01
N HIS A 309 -14.45 -3.51 -23.14
CA HIS A 309 -13.38 -2.83 -23.86
C HIS A 309 -13.88 -1.50 -24.45
N GLY A 310 -15.07 -1.47 -25.06
CA GLY A 310 -15.89 -0.28 -25.39
C GLY A 310 -15.10 0.99 -25.65
N THR A 311 -14.53 1.11 -26.85
CA THR A 311 -13.67 2.23 -27.27
C THR A 311 -14.43 3.35 -27.95
N GLY A 312 -15.66 3.12 -28.43
CA GLY A 312 -16.35 4.08 -29.29
C GLY A 312 -15.98 3.92 -30.78
N THR A 313 -15.36 2.81 -31.16
CA THR A 313 -15.07 2.49 -32.56
C THR A 313 -16.25 1.75 -33.18
N VAL A 314 -16.74 2.21 -34.34
CA VAL A 314 -17.97 1.68 -34.97
C VAL A 314 -17.94 0.14 -35.11
N LEU A 315 -16.84 -0.41 -35.62
CA LEU A 315 -16.68 -1.86 -35.81
C LEU A 315 -16.41 -2.61 -34.50
N GLY A 316 -15.60 -2.03 -33.61
CA GLY A 316 -15.23 -2.67 -32.34
C GLY A 316 -16.41 -2.83 -31.39
N ASP A 317 -17.20 -1.77 -31.22
CA ASP A 317 -18.38 -1.77 -30.36
C ASP A 317 -19.48 -2.72 -30.90
N LEU A 318 -19.63 -2.84 -32.24
CA LEU A 318 -20.53 -3.82 -32.88
C LEU A 318 -20.09 -5.27 -32.65
N ILE A 319 -18.79 -5.55 -32.75
CA ILE A 319 -18.22 -6.89 -32.54
C ILE A 319 -18.29 -7.29 -31.07
N GLU A 320 -17.94 -6.38 -30.14
CA GLU A 320 -18.02 -6.66 -28.70
C GLU A 320 -19.47 -6.84 -28.22
N ALA A 321 -20.42 -6.00 -28.66
CA ALA A 321 -21.84 -6.19 -28.35
C ALA A 321 -22.37 -7.54 -28.89
N SER A 322 -21.87 -7.99 -30.04
CA SER A 322 -22.23 -9.29 -30.61
C SER A 322 -21.64 -10.47 -29.82
N ALA A 323 -20.35 -10.40 -29.46
CA ALA A 323 -19.68 -11.41 -28.64
C ALA A 323 -20.26 -11.49 -27.22
N LEU A 324 -20.64 -10.36 -26.62
CA LEU A 324 -21.38 -10.32 -25.36
C LEU A 324 -22.76 -10.97 -25.52
N GLY A 325 -23.45 -10.74 -26.65
CA GLY A 325 -24.71 -11.41 -26.97
C GLY A 325 -24.58 -12.92 -27.10
N ASP A 326 -23.51 -13.43 -27.70
CA ASP A 326 -23.24 -14.88 -27.80
C ASP A 326 -23.10 -15.56 -26.42
N VAL A 327 -22.66 -14.83 -25.38
CA VAL A 327 -22.41 -15.36 -24.03
C VAL A 327 -23.54 -15.05 -23.05
N HIS A 328 -24.19 -13.89 -23.16
CA HIS A 328 -25.17 -13.37 -22.21
C HIS A 328 -26.61 -13.27 -22.74
N GLY A 329 -26.85 -13.61 -24.01
CA GLY A 329 -28.16 -13.57 -24.68
C GLY A 329 -29.15 -14.66 -24.26
N VAL A 330 -28.86 -15.41 -23.20
CA VAL A 330 -29.80 -16.36 -22.60
C VAL A 330 -30.96 -15.58 -21.95
N PRO A 331 -32.24 -15.94 -22.19
CA PRO A 331 -33.39 -15.25 -21.59
C PRO A 331 -33.34 -15.18 -20.06
N ARG A 332 -33.62 -13.99 -19.50
CA ARG A 332 -33.62 -13.70 -18.07
C ARG A 332 -34.41 -12.43 -17.74
N GLU A 333 -34.84 -12.30 -16.50
CA GLU A 333 -35.63 -11.14 -16.01
C GLU A 333 -34.88 -9.81 -16.07
N ARG A 334 -33.54 -9.83 -16.07
CA ARG A 334 -32.69 -8.63 -15.96
C ARG A 334 -31.51 -8.70 -16.94
N PRO A 335 -31.51 -7.86 -18.00
CA PRO A 335 -30.37 -7.75 -18.91
C PRO A 335 -29.07 -7.35 -18.18
N CYS A 336 -27.93 -7.89 -18.62
CA CYS A 336 -26.64 -7.50 -18.04
C CYS A 336 -26.36 -6.03 -18.36
N THR A 337 -25.84 -5.32 -17.37
CA THR A 337 -25.61 -3.88 -17.47
C THR A 337 -24.18 -3.64 -17.95
N ILE A 338 -23.99 -3.20 -19.19
CA ILE A 338 -22.66 -2.97 -19.79
C ILE A 338 -22.25 -1.51 -19.66
N GLY A 339 -20.95 -1.27 -19.54
CA GLY A 339 -20.40 0.09 -19.41
C GLY A 339 -18.90 0.17 -19.69
N SER A 340 -18.37 1.37 -19.87
CA SER A 340 -16.95 1.64 -20.12
C SER A 340 -16.50 2.88 -19.35
N VAL A 341 -15.27 2.88 -18.84
CA VAL A 341 -14.58 4.01 -18.19
C VAL A 341 -14.07 5.03 -19.21
N LYS A 342 -13.94 4.64 -20.48
CA LYS A 342 -13.14 5.36 -21.48
C LYS A 342 -13.78 6.67 -21.95
N GLY A 343 -15.10 6.81 -21.82
CA GLY A 343 -15.76 8.12 -22.01
C GLY A 343 -15.40 9.15 -20.93
N ASN A 344 -15.01 8.71 -19.73
CA ASN A 344 -14.65 9.59 -18.62
C ASN A 344 -13.17 10.02 -18.67
N VAL A 345 -12.25 9.09 -19.01
CA VAL A 345 -10.78 9.28 -18.90
C VAL A 345 -10.01 9.14 -20.22
N GLY A 346 -10.69 8.89 -21.34
CA GLY A 346 -10.08 8.48 -22.60
C GLY A 346 -9.68 7.00 -22.61
N HIS A 347 -9.18 6.51 -23.76
CA HIS A 347 -8.58 5.18 -23.84
C HIS A 347 -7.12 5.24 -23.37
N THR A 348 -6.89 4.80 -22.14
CA THR A 348 -5.57 4.84 -21.48
C THR A 348 -4.60 3.73 -21.90
N GLU A 349 -4.72 3.23 -23.13
CA GLU A 349 -3.78 2.30 -23.80
C GLU A 349 -3.31 1.15 -22.87
N GLY A 350 -2.03 1.06 -22.50
CA GLY A 350 -1.50 0.01 -21.62
C GLY A 350 -2.19 -0.05 -20.23
N ALA A 351 -2.68 1.07 -19.73
CA ALA A 351 -3.43 1.19 -18.47
C ALA A 351 -4.95 0.97 -18.61
N ALA A 352 -5.48 0.76 -19.82
CA ALA A 352 -6.93 0.71 -20.05
C ALA A 352 -7.63 -0.45 -19.33
N GLY A 353 -6.95 -1.59 -19.19
CA GLY A 353 -7.40 -2.71 -18.38
C GLY A 353 -7.48 -2.37 -16.90
N ALA A 354 -6.41 -1.79 -16.35
CA ALA A 354 -6.37 -1.38 -14.95
C ALA A 354 -7.42 -0.29 -14.62
N ALA A 355 -7.67 0.65 -15.53
CA ALA A 355 -8.71 1.67 -15.35
C ALA A 355 -10.12 1.06 -15.22
N GLY A 356 -10.46 0.10 -16.10
CA GLY A 356 -11.71 -0.66 -16.01
C GLY A 356 -11.78 -1.52 -14.75
N LEU A 357 -10.69 -2.20 -14.39
CA LEU A 357 -10.61 -3.02 -13.18
C LEU A 357 -10.81 -2.21 -11.90
N VAL A 358 -10.21 -1.02 -11.79
CA VAL A 358 -10.41 -0.11 -10.65
C VAL A 358 -11.88 0.36 -10.60
N LYS A 359 -12.47 0.77 -11.73
CA LYS A 359 -13.91 1.12 -11.79
C LYS A 359 -14.80 -0.04 -11.31
N ALA A 360 -14.54 -1.27 -11.77
CA ALA A 360 -15.31 -2.46 -11.39
C ALA A 360 -15.12 -2.84 -9.91
N ALA A 361 -13.90 -2.77 -9.38
CA ALA A 361 -13.62 -3.05 -7.97
C ALA A 361 -14.26 -2.01 -7.03
N LEU A 362 -14.18 -0.72 -7.37
CA LEU A 362 -14.85 0.36 -6.64
C LEU A 362 -16.38 0.23 -6.72
N ALA A 363 -16.93 -0.13 -7.90
CA ALA A 363 -18.36 -0.36 -8.07
C ALA A 363 -18.88 -1.50 -7.18
N LEU A 364 -18.15 -2.62 -7.10
CA LEU A 364 -18.45 -3.73 -6.20
C LEU A 364 -18.34 -3.35 -4.72
N HIS A 365 -17.34 -2.56 -4.35
CA HIS A 365 -17.09 -2.11 -2.97
C HIS A 365 -18.16 -1.13 -2.48
N HIS A 366 -18.44 -0.07 -3.24
CA HIS A 366 -19.52 0.90 -2.95
C HIS A 366 -20.92 0.35 -3.25
N ARG A 367 -21.01 -0.82 -3.89
CA ARG A 367 -22.24 -1.50 -4.34
C ARG A 367 -23.11 -0.64 -5.25
N LEU A 368 -22.47 0.11 -6.15
CA LEU A 368 -23.10 1.01 -7.11
C LEU A 368 -22.31 0.91 -8.41
N LEU A 369 -22.96 0.67 -9.54
CA LEU A 369 -22.36 0.85 -10.86
C LEU A 369 -22.66 2.29 -11.32
N PRO A 370 -21.65 3.15 -11.56
CA PRO A 370 -21.87 4.50 -12.09
C PRO A 370 -22.45 4.48 -13.51
N THR A 371 -23.07 5.60 -13.91
CA THR A 371 -23.49 5.83 -15.30
C THR A 371 -22.27 5.76 -16.24
N THR A 372 -22.43 5.15 -17.40
CA THR A 372 -21.43 5.22 -18.48
C THR A 372 -21.68 6.47 -19.31
N LEU A 373 -20.65 7.30 -19.50
CA LEU A 373 -20.78 8.52 -20.28
C LEU A 373 -21.07 8.20 -21.75
N HIS A 374 -21.87 9.05 -22.41
CA HIS A 374 -22.41 8.84 -23.76
C HIS A 374 -23.36 7.62 -23.92
N SER A 375 -24.01 7.16 -22.85
CA SER A 375 -24.96 6.04 -22.91
C SER A 375 -26.24 6.27 -23.74
N HIS A 376 -26.54 7.51 -24.13
CA HIS A 376 -27.79 7.88 -24.81
C HIS A 376 -27.59 9.01 -25.84
N PRO A 377 -28.19 8.89 -27.05
CA PRO A 377 -28.88 7.71 -27.60
C PRO A 377 -27.92 6.54 -27.87
N GLU A 378 -28.38 5.31 -27.61
CA GLU A 378 -27.62 4.10 -28.00
C GLU A 378 -27.65 3.89 -29.52
N ASN A 379 -26.64 3.22 -30.06
CA ASN A 379 -26.60 2.86 -31.48
C ASN A 379 -27.56 1.67 -31.75
N PRO A 380 -28.65 1.86 -32.52
CA PRO A 380 -29.64 0.80 -32.74
C PRO A 380 -29.09 -0.41 -33.50
N ARG A 381 -27.95 -0.28 -34.21
CA ARG A 381 -27.29 -1.40 -34.90
C ARG A 381 -26.76 -2.46 -33.92
N LEU A 382 -26.51 -2.09 -32.67
CA LEU A 382 -26.01 -3.00 -31.62
C LEU A 382 -27.07 -4.01 -31.18
N ARG A 383 -28.36 -3.62 -31.21
CA ARG A 383 -29.51 -4.43 -30.76
C ARG A 383 -29.37 -4.96 -29.33
N LEU A 384 -28.89 -4.14 -28.39
CA LEU A 384 -28.52 -4.57 -27.03
C LEU A 384 -29.67 -5.30 -26.30
N ALA A 385 -30.90 -4.80 -26.41
CA ALA A 385 -32.07 -5.42 -25.81
C ALA A 385 -32.36 -6.84 -26.37
N GLU A 386 -32.24 -7.05 -27.68
CA GLU A 386 -32.39 -8.38 -28.33
C GLU A 386 -31.31 -9.35 -27.83
N ARG A 387 -30.13 -8.84 -27.46
CA ARG A 387 -28.97 -9.60 -26.97
C ARG A 387 -28.97 -9.81 -25.45
N GLY A 388 -30.04 -9.43 -24.73
CA GLY A 388 -30.09 -9.55 -23.27
C GLY A 388 -29.10 -8.63 -22.53
N LEU A 389 -28.74 -7.51 -23.14
CA LEU A 389 -27.83 -6.47 -22.63
C LEU A 389 -28.57 -5.13 -22.47
N ARG A 390 -27.98 -4.21 -21.70
CA ARG A 390 -28.39 -2.80 -21.63
C ARG A 390 -27.22 -1.92 -21.20
N LEU A 391 -27.17 -0.68 -21.63
CA LEU A 391 -26.16 0.28 -21.14
C LEU A 391 -26.43 0.70 -19.69
N ALA A 392 -25.36 1.02 -18.95
CA ALA A 392 -25.43 1.67 -17.65
C ALA A 392 -25.85 3.15 -17.78
N ALA A 393 -27.12 3.39 -18.17
CA ALA A 393 -27.66 4.73 -18.44
C ALA A 393 -27.99 5.55 -17.18
N ALA A 394 -28.09 4.89 -16.03
CA ALA A 394 -28.31 5.51 -14.72
C ALA A 394 -27.59 4.71 -13.62
N PRO A 395 -27.29 5.30 -12.45
CA PRO A 395 -26.53 4.61 -11.41
C PRO A 395 -27.29 3.41 -10.84
N LEU A 396 -26.74 2.21 -11.03
CA LEU A 396 -27.39 0.95 -10.66
C LEU A 396 -26.90 0.46 -9.30
N ARG A 397 -27.82 0.28 -8.33
CA ARG A 397 -27.47 -0.33 -7.04
C ARG A 397 -27.24 -1.83 -7.19
N LEU A 398 -26.05 -2.30 -6.81
CA LEU A 398 -25.66 -3.71 -6.91
C LEU A 398 -26.10 -4.54 -5.69
N PRO A 399 -26.32 -5.86 -5.83
CA PRO A 399 -26.64 -6.76 -4.71
C PRO A 399 -25.49 -6.88 -3.70
N ALA A 400 -25.71 -7.64 -2.62
CA ALA A 400 -24.72 -7.80 -1.54
C ALA A 400 -23.58 -8.76 -1.91
N THR A 401 -23.79 -9.61 -2.91
CA THR A 401 -22.88 -10.63 -3.43
C THR A 401 -22.85 -10.49 -4.95
N ALA A 402 -22.51 -9.28 -5.41
CA ALA A 402 -22.55 -8.94 -6.82
C ALA A 402 -21.40 -9.57 -7.59
N VAL A 403 -21.65 -9.87 -8.87
CA VAL A 403 -20.65 -10.42 -9.80
C VAL A 403 -20.53 -9.49 -10.99
N GLY A 404 -19.31 -9.04 -11.25
CA GLY A 404 -18.96 -8.23 -12.42
C GLY A 404 -17.88 -8.89 -13.25
N SER A 405 -17.60 -8.34 -14.42
CA SER A 405 -16.44 -8.74 -15.21
C SER A 405 -15.82 -7.58 -15.98
N VAL A 406 -14.60 -7.75 -16.46
CA VAL A 406 -13.80 -6.71 -17.12
C VAL A 406 -13.16 -7.25 -18.39
N SER A 407 -13.40 -6.60 -19.53
CA SER A 407 -12.78 -6.91 -20.83
C SER A 407 -11.72 -5.89 -21.21
N SER A 408 -10.63 -6.34 -21.85
CA SER A 408 -9.85 -5.47 -22.73
C SER A 408 -9.18 -6.27 -23.85
N PHE A 409 -9.19 -5.70 -25.05
CA PHE A 409 -8.78 -6.36 -26.28
C PHE A 409 -7.67 -5.53 -26.93
N GLY A 410 -6.51 -6.13 -27.14
CA GLY A 410 -5.31 -5.46 -27.65
C GLY A 410 -5.34 -5.25 -29.15
N LEU A 411 -4.88 -4.09 -29.62
CA LEU A 411 -4.56 -3.85 -31.02
C LEU A 411 -3.53 -4.91 -31.49
N GLY A 412 -3.89 -5.74 -32.47
CA GLY A 412 -3.13 -6.92 -32.89
C GLY A 412 -3.76 -8.26 -32.50
N GLY A 413 -4.69 -8.29 -31.53
CA GLY A 413 -5.60 -9.42 -31.30
C GLY A 413 -5.55 -10.10 -29.93
N THR A 414 -4.67 -9.73 -29.00
CA THR A 414 -4.61 -10.36 -27.66
C THR A 414 -5.78 -9.90 -26.78
N ASN A 415 -6.68 -10.81 -26.44
CA ASN A 415 -7.88 -10.53 -25.63
C ASN A 415 -7.68 -11.01 -24.19
N ALA A 416 -8.14 -10.23 -23.21
CA ALA A 416 -8.15 -10.62 -21.80
C ALA A 416 -9.52 -10.34 -21.17
N HIS A 417 -9.97 -11.24 -20.29
CA HIS A 417 -11.21 -11.08 -19.53
C HIS A 417 -11.04 -11.56 -18.08
N LEU A 418 -11.53 -10.76 -17.13
CA LEU A 418 -11.49 -11.02 -15.68
C LEU A 418 -12.91 -11.13 -15.11
N VAL A 419 -13.13 -12.06 -14.18
CA VAL A 419 -14.39 -12.19 -13.43
C VAL A 419 -14.16 -11.77 -11.98
N LEU A 420 -15.04 -10.93 -11.46
CA LEU A 420 -14.94 -10.30 -10.14
C LEU A 420 -16.19 -10.60 -9.30
N SER A 421 -16.03 -10.74 -7.99
CA SER A 421 -17.15 -10.72 -7.04
C SER A 421 -16.93 -9.74 -5.89
N SER A 422 -18.01 -9.26 -5.27
CA SER A 422 -17.94 -8.51 -4.00
C SER A 422 -17.10 -9.22 -2.95
N ALA A 423 -16.41 -8.45 -2.09
CA ALA A 423 -15.69 -8.99 -0.94
C ALA A 423 -16.60 -9.85 -0.01
N PRO A 424 -16.08 -10.93 0.60
CA PRO A 424 -16.82 -11.74 1.57
C PRO A 424 -17.37 -10.91 2.74
N ALA A 425 -18.44 -11.39 3.38
CA ALA A 425 -19.11 -10.65 4.46
C ALA A 425 -18.18 -10.29 5.64
N ALA A 426 -17.22 -11.15 5.97
CA ALA A 426 -16.22 -10.91 7.01
C ALA A 426 -15.21 -9.79 6.65
N ALA A 427 -14.89 -9.62 5.37
CA ALA A 427 -13.90 -8.65 4.88
C ALA A 427 -14.49 -7.27 4.56
N ARG A 428 -15.77 -7.00 4.91
CA ARG A 428 -16.49 -5.80 4.49
C ARG A 428 -16.61 -4.76 5.58
N SER A 429 -15.75 -3.74 5.50
CA SER A 429 -15.94 -2.46 6.17
C SER A 429 -17.23 -1.80 5.66
N LEU A 430 -18.30 -1.79 6.47
CA LEU A 430 -19.58 -1.19 6.10
C LEU A 430 -19.88 0.08 6.92
N PRO A 431 -19.63 1.27 6.35
CA PRO A 431 -20.36 2.46 6.75
C PRO A 431 -21.88 2.21 6.65
N HIS A 432 -22.62 2.62 7.69
CA HIS A 432 -24.08 2.77 7.68
C HIS A 432 -24.93 1.46 7.76
N ALA A 433 -24.51 0.46 8.55
CA ALA A 433 -25.23 -0.82 8.70
C ALA A 433 -25.82 -1.11 10.10
N ARG A 434 -26.35 -0.12 10.84
CA ARG A 434 -27.16 -0.36 12.07
C ARG A 434 -28.27 0.68 12.29
N LEU A 435 -29.53 0.32 12.02
CA LEU A 435 -30.72 0.72 12.81
C LEU A 435 -32.05 0.05 12.37
N ARG A 436 -32.14 -1.28 12.44
CA ARG A 436 -33.44 -2.00 12.60
C ARG A 436 -33.25 -3.26 13.44
N SER A 437 -33.56 -3.19 14.73
CA SER A 437 -33.66 -4.33 15.64
C SER A 437 -35.12 -4.78 15.80
N ARG A 438 -35.41 -6.06 15.57
CA ARG A 438 -36.67 -6.70 15.99
C ARG A 438 -36.44 -8.17 16.35
N GLY A 439 -36.56 -8.47 17.65
CA GLY A 439 -36.75 -9.82 18.20
C GLY A 439 -35.53 -10.74 18.22
N GLY A 440 -35.36 -11.49 19.32
CA GLY A 440 -34.38 -12.59 19.43
C GLY A 440 -33.46 -12.50 20.66
N THR A 441 -33.88 -13.14 21.76
CA THR A 441 -33.15 -13.67 22.93
C THR A 441 -31.77 -13.11 23.37
N PRO A 442 -31.52 -12.94 24.68
CA PRO A 442 -30.22 -12.53 25.20
C PRO A 442 -29.18 -13.67 25.13
N MET A 443 -28.03 -13.39 24.53
CA MET A 443 -26.80 -14.17 24.70
C MET A 443 -25.88 -13.51 25.73
N ALA A 444 -24.89 -14.28 26.20
CA ALA A 444 -23.86 -13.89 27.18
C ALA A 444 -23.17 -12.54 26.88
N PRO A 445 -22.66 -11.83 27.89
CA PRO A 445 -22.10 -10.49 27.72
C PRO A 445 -20.90 -10.48 26.76
N ARG A 446 -21.07 -9.85 25.59
CA ARG A 446 -19.93 -9.47 24.73
C ARG A 446 -19.01 -8.56 25.54
N ALA A 447 -17.70 -8.72 25.36
CA ALA A 447 -16.73 -7.74 25.82
C ALA A 447 -17.17 -6.33 25.38
N GLY A 448 -17.18 -5.40 26.32
CA GLY A 448 -17.86 -4.11 26.13
C GLY A 448 -17.31 -3.32 24.94
N ARG A 449 -18.19 -2.59 24.24
CA ARG A 449 -17.75 -1.52 23.33
C ARG A 449 -16.79 -0.61 24.11
N PRO A 450 -15.61 -0.26 23.58
CA PRO A 450 -14.77 0.77 24.18
C PRO A 450 -15.61 2.02 24.45
N ALA A 451 -15.49 2.57 25.67
CA ALA A 451 -16.15 3.81 26.04
C ALA A 451 -15.63 4.94 25.13
N ALA A 452 -16.52 5.89 24.80
CA ALA A 452 -16.33 6.87 23.72
C ALA A 452 -15.20 7.88 23.94
N ASP A 453 -14.63 7.88 25.14
CA ASP A 453 -13.67 8.84 25.69
C ASP A 453 -12.43 8.08 26.17
N THR A 454 -11.89 7.20 25.31
CA THR A 454 -10.67 6.43 25.57
C THR A 454 -9.51 7.07 24.81
N PRO A 455 -8.40 7.46 25.46
CA PRO A 455 -7.28 8.08 24.77
C PRO A 455 -6.56 7.06 23.88
N HIS A 456 -6.38 7.41 22.61
CA HIS A 456 -5.63 6.65 21.63
C HIS A 456 -4.44 7.47 21.13
N VAL A 457 -3.32 6.79 20.85
CA VAL A 457 -2.16 7.41 20.20
C VAL A 457 -2.36 7.31 18.69
N PHE A 458 -2.34 8.43 17.97
CA PHE A 458 -2.29 8.47 16.52
C PHE A 458 -0.88 8.86 16.08
N THR A 459 -0.33 8.16 15.09
CA THR A 459 1.03 8.40 14.59
C THR A 459 1.11 8.62 13.09
N LEU A 460 2.16 9.33 12.67
CA LEU A 460 2.61 9.47 11.29
C LEU A 460 4.13 9.42 11.23
N SER A 461 4.68 9.30 10.01
CA SER A 461 6.09 9.55 9.77
C SER A 461 6.36 10.13 8.37
N ALA A 462 7.52 10.78 8.21
CA ALA A 462 7.96 11.44 6.99
C ALA A 462 9.50 11.50 6.87
N PRO A 463 10.09 11.76 5.68
CA PRO A 463 11.54 11.98 5.55
C PRO A 463 11.98 13.36 6.08
N ASP A 464 11.07 14.35 6.07
CA ASP A 464 11.34 15.73 6.48
C ASP A 464 10.10 16.43 7.10
N ARG A 465 10.32 17.63 7.65
CA ARG A 465 9.32 18.47 8.31
C ARG A 465 8.19 18.95 7.39
N ALA A 466 8.50 19.34 6.15
CA ALA A 466 7.51 19.83 5.20
C ALA A 466 6.63 18.68 4.69
N ALA A 467 7.22 17.51 4.42
CA ALA A 467 6.50 16.28 4.14
C ALA A 467 5.60 15.86 5.31
N LEU A 468 6.07 16.00 6.56
CA LEU A 468 5.25 15.74 7.76
C LEU A 468 4.04 16.68 7.82
N ARG A 469 4.23 17.99 7.59
CA ARG A 469 3.15 18.99 7.55
C ARG A 469 2.12 18.69 6.44
N ARG A 470 2.57 18.37 5.22
CA ARG A 470 1.70 17.99 4.09
C ARG A 470 0.85 16.76 4.40
N ASN A 471 1.41 15.79 5.13
CA ASN A 471 0.70 14.56 5.50
C ASN A 471 -0.20 14.74 6.74
N ALA A 472 0.12 15.62 7.68
CA ALA A 472 -0.80 15.99 8.77
C ALA A 472 -2.10 16.58 8.21
N ALA A 473 -2.00 17.52 7.26
CA ALA A 473 -3.16 18.07 6.54
C ALA A 473 -3.98 16.99 5.82
N ALA A 474 -3.32 16.07 5.12
CA ALA A 474 -3.97 14.96 4.42
C ALA A 474 -4.81 14.07 5.36
N GLN A 475 -4.32 13.81 6.57
CA GLN A 475 -5.04 13.02 7.57
C GLN A 475 -6.16 13.83 8.24
N ALA A 476 -5.99 15.14 8.46
CA ALA A 476 -7.06 16.01 8.96
C ALA A 476 -8.30 15.99 8.04
N GLU A 477 -8.10 16.21 6.74
CA GLU A 477 -9.14 16.14 5.70
C GLU A 477 -9.83 14.77 5.66
N HIS A 478 -9.04 13.69 5.75
CA HIS A 478 -9.54 12.32 5.69
C HIS A 478 -10.34 11.91 6.95
N VAL A 479 -9.86 12.26 8.15
CA VAL A 479 -10.52 11.93 9.42
C VAL A 479 -11.81 12.74 9.61
N SER A 480 -11.83 14.00 9.16
CA SER A 480 -13.01 14.87 9.20
C SER A 480 -14.08 14.47 8.17
N GLY A 481 -13.69 14.08 6.95
CA GLY A 481 -14.62 13.66 5.90
C GLY A 481 -15.38 12.35 6.18
N GLN A 482 -14.88 11.51 7.10
CA GLN A 482 -15.41 10.15 7.30
C GLN A 482 -16.57 10.04 8.30
N ARG A 483 -17.71 9.57 7.78
CA ARG A 483 -18.92 9.28 8.56
C ARG A 483 -18.91 7.85 9.13
N GLY A 484 -18.24 7.68 10.28
CA GLY A 484 -18.20 6.43 11.06
C GLY A 484 -16.83 5.75 11.08
N GLY A 485 -16.74 4.70 11.92
CA GLY A 485 -15.47 4.11 12.39
C GLY A 485 -15.07 4.68 13.76
N ALA A 486 -14.52 3.84 14.63
CA ALA A 486 -14.02 4.23 15.94
C ALA A 486 -12.64 4.90 15.84
N LEU A 487 -12.29 5.75 16.82
CA LEU A 487 -10.94 6.35 16.87
C LEU A 487 -9.86 5.26 16.96
N ALA A 488 -10.09 4.22 17.75
CA ALA A 488 -9.24 3.04 17.85
C ALA A 488 -8.87 2.41 16.50
N GLU A 489 -9.82 2.34 15.55
CA GLU A 489 -9.62 1.71 14.24
C GLU A 489 -8.74 2.58 13.33
N VAL A 490 -8.93 3.90 13.39
CA VAL A 490 -8.11 4.90 12.69
C VAL A 490 -6.67 4.87 13.24
N CYS A 491 -6.52 4.94 14.57
CA CYS A 491 -5.21 4.90 15.22
C CYS A 491 -4.48 3.58 14.96
N ARG A 492 -5.14 2.42 15.14
CA ARG A 492 -4.53 1.11 14.82
C ARG A 492 -4.00 1.05 13.38
N SER A 493 -4.80 1.52 12.42
CA SER A 493 -4.46 1.36 11.00
C SER A 493 -3.40 2.38 10.55
N ALA A 494 -3.41 3.60 11.10
CA ALA A 494 -2.33 4.56 10.92
C ALA A 494 -1.03 4.09 11.59
N ASN A 495 -1.09 3.62 12.84
CA ASN A 495 0.09 3.18 13.59
C ASN A 495 0.72 1.90 13.04
N ARG A 496 -0.05 1.05 12.36
CA ARG A 496 0.54 0.06 11.44
C ARG A 496 1.16 0.80 10.25
N VAL A 497 0.37 1.25 9.29
CA VAL A 497 0.83 1.67 7.94
C VAL A 497 1.86 2.80 7.93
N LYS A 498 1.71 3.82 8.78
CA LYS A 498 2.39 5.13 8.68
C LYS A 498 3.63 5.26 9.55
N THR A 499 4.19 4.15 10.04
CA THR A 499 5.43 4.11 10.81
C THR A 499 6.64 3.74 9.93
N GLY A 500 7.84 4.10 10.37
CA GLY A 500 9.10 3.70 9.74
C GLY A 500 9.94 4.80 9.07
N LEU A 501 9.40 6.01 8.83
CA LEU A 501 10.18 7.12 8.27
C LEU A 501 10.86 7.99 9.39
N PRO A 502 11.97 8.70 9.10
CA PRO A 502 12.83 9.33 10.12
C PRO A 502 12.18 10.40 11.02
N TYR A 503 11.28 11.23 10.51
CA TYR A 503 10.49 12.15 11.35
C TYR A 503 9.25 11.42 11.84
N ARG A 504 9.13 11.24 13.16
CA ARG A 504 8.06 10.50 13.83
C ARG A 504 7.11 11.47 14.53
N PHE A 505 5.85 11.53 14.13
CA PHE A 505 4.80 12.34 14.76
C PHE A 505 3.90 11.45 15.62
N ALA A 506 3.55 11.90 16.82
CA ALA A 506 2.50 11.27 17.62
C ALA A 506 1.68 12.29 18.40
N VAL A 507 0.38 12.04 18.49
CA VAL A 507 -0.57 12.82 19.29
C VAL A 507 -1.56 11.90 19.99
N VAL A 508 -1.97 12.27 21.20
CA VAL A 508 -3.03 11.57 21.94
C VAL A 508 -4.36 12.30 21.78
N ALA A 509 -5.41 11.55 21.44
CA ALA A 509 -6.77 12.06 21.35
C ALA A 509 -7.79 11.07 21.92
N GLU A 510 -8.87 11.59 22.50
CA GLU A 510 -10.01 10.81 23.01
C GLU A 510 -11.20 10.78 22.03
N GLY A 511 -11.24 11.70 21.06
CA GLY A 511 -12.27 11.74 20.01
C GLY A 511 -11.73 12.21 18.66
N ARG A 512 -12.42 11.85 17.56
CA ARG A 512 -12.02 12.25 16.20
C ARG A 512 -11.88 13.75 16.03
N SER A 513 -12.76 14.56 16.62
CA SER A 513 -12.70 16.03 16.53
C SER A 513 -11.44 16.60 17.18
N GLU A 514 -10.92 15.96 18.24
CA GLU A 514 -9.66 16.34 18.86
C GLU A 514 -8.47 15.96 17.99
N LEU A 515 -8.49 14.74 17.41
CA LEU A 515 -7.47 14.29 16.45
C LEU A 515 -7.41 15.21 15.22
N THR A 516 -8.55 15.51 14.59
CA THR A 516 -8.65 16.44 13.45
C THR A 516 -8.05 17.79 13.83
N ARG A 517 -8.51 18.43 14.91
CA ARG A 517 -8.00 19.73 15.36
C ARG A 517 -6.48 19.71 15.58
N ALA A 518 -5.94 18.67 16.23
CA ALA A 518 -4.51 18.59 16.49
C ALA A 518 -3.66 18.35 15.22
N LEU A 519 -4.23 17.67 14.21
CA LEU A 519 -3.61 17.52 12.89
C LEU A 519 -3.69 18.82 12.07
N GLU A 520 -4.77 19.59 12.19
CA GLU A 520 -4.92 20.93 11.59
C GLU A 520 -3.95 21.93 12.23
N GLU A 521 -3.87 21.96 13.56
CA GLU A 521 -2.89 22.77 14.31
C GLU A 521 -1.45 22.40 13.93
N ALA A 522 -1.10 21.11 13.85
CA ALA A 522 0.23 20.69 13.40
C ALA A 522 0.50 20.92 11.90
N ALA A 523 -0.55 21.09 11.08
CA ALA A 523 -0.41 21.46 9.67
C ALA A 523 -0.22 22.97 9.46
N GLN A 524 -0.57 23.81 10.45
CA GLN A 524 -0.56 25.28 10.36
C GLN A 524 0.52 25.93 11.24
N ASP A 525 0.76 25.41 12.45
CA ASP A 525 1.71 25.93 13.43
C ASP A 525 2.95 25.01 13.53
N ASP A 526 4.09 25.58 13.15
CA ASP A 526 5.38 24.90 13.15
C ASP A 526 5.87 24.53 14.57
N THR A 527 5.49 25.29 15.60
CA THR A 527 5.82 24.99 17.00
C THR A 527 4.99 23.82 17.55
N VAL A 528 3.73 23.69 17.10
CA VAL A 528 2.89 22.53 17.40
C VAL A 528 3.42 21.27 16.72
N LEU A 529 3.85 21.39 15.45
CA LEU A 529 4.45 20.30 14.68
C LEU A 529 5.74 19.78 15.34
N ASP A 530 6.65 20.66 15.75
CA ASP A 530 7.88 20.27 16.47
C ASP A 530 7.58 19.62 17.82
N ARG A 531 6.64 20.18 18.60
CA ARG A 531 6.24 19.62 19.91
C ARG A 531 5.64 18.22 19.81
N LEU A 532 4.91 17.93 18.72
CA LEU A 532 4.24 16.66 18.47
C LEU A 532 5.08 15.68 17.62
N SER A 533 6.33 15.99 17.31
CA SER A 533 7.21 15.13 16.53
C SER A 533 8.60 14.95 17.15
N GLY A 534 9.41 14.11 16.52
CA GLY A 534 10.82 13.94 16.81
C GLY A 534 11.54 13.32 15.61
N ARG A 535 12.84 13.58 15.49
CA ARG A 535 13.73 12.95 14.50
C ARG A 535 14.87 12.27 15.25
N PRO A 536 14.69 11.02 15.73
CA PRO A 536 15.76 10.28 16.39
C PRO A 536 16.98 10.14 15.49
N ALA A 537 18.16 10.47 16.01
CA ALA A 537 19.44 10.37 15.29
C ALA A 537 20.11 8.98 15.45
N GLY A 538 19.51 8.10 16.24
CA GLY A 538 19.95 6.74 16.55
C GLY A 538 18.88 6.00 17.35
N GLY A 539 19.17 4.76 17.77
CA GLY A 539 18.22 3.96 18.55
C GLY A 539 17.87 4.60 19.90
N ILE A 540 16.62 4.45 20.32
CA ILE A 540 16.18 4.90 21.64
C ILE A 540 16.88 4.07 22.74
N ARG A 541 17.27 4.74 23.83
CA ARG A 541 17.78 4.09 25.05
C ARG A 541 16.96 4.56 26.23
N VAL A 542 16.27 3.62 26.91
CA VAL A 542 15.28 3.90 27.96
C VAL A 542 15.71 3.27 29.28
N GLY A 543 15.90 4.07 30.33
CA GLY A 543 16.03 3.56 31.70
C GLY A 543 14.68 3.48 32.40
N LEU A 544 14.42 2.43 33.19
CA LEU A 544 13.21 2.34 34.03
C LEU A 544 13.53 2.59 35.50
N LEU A 545 12.71 3.43 36.16
CA LEU A 545 12.89 3.85 37.55
C LEU A 545 11.68 3.40 38.39
N PHE A 546 11.89 2.63 39.45
CA PHE A 546 10.82 1.98 40.23
C PHE A 546 10.65 2.61 41.62
N THR A 547 9.43 3.01 41.96
CA THR A 547 9.17 3.98 43.04
C THR A 547 9.40 3.47 44.47
N GLY A 548 9.62 4.43 45.38
CA GLY A 548 9.72 4.19 46.82
C GLY A 548 8.39 4.30 47.56
N GLN A 549 8.36 3.79 48.79
CA GLN A 549 7.22 3.91 49.68
C GLN A 549 6.89 5.39 49.97
N GLY A 550 5.60 5.76 49.96
CA GLY A 550 5.11 7.14 49.99
C GLY A 550 4.56 7.64 48.65
N ALA A 551 4.71 6.85 47.58
CA ALA A 551 4.06 7.11 46.29
C ALA A 551 2.57 6.69 46.26
N GLN A 552 2.15 5.76 47.12
CA GLN A 552 0.81 5.14 47.10
C GLN A 552 -0.31 6.00 47.66
N TYR A 553 -1.52 5.80 47.14
CA TYR A 553 -2.77 6.46 47.54
C TYR A 553 -3.99 5.58 47.16
N PRO A 554 -5.16 5.71 47.81
CA PRO A 554 -6.33 4.90 47.51
C PRO A 554 -6.83 5.10 46.06
N GLY A 555 -7.28 4.04 45.41
CA GLY A 555 -7.71 4.07 44.01
C GLY A 555 -6.58 4.31 42.99
N MET A 556 -5.31 4.20 43.37
CA MET A 556 -4.19 4.42 42.45
C MET A 556 -4.27 3.51 41.22
N THR A 557 -3.93 4.04 40.04
CA THR A 557 -4.05 3.38 38.72
C THR A 557 -5.45 2.93 38.28
N ALA A 558 -6.52 3.20 39.04
CA ALA A 558 -7.87 2.71 38.70
C ALA A 558 -8.42 3.25 37.36
N ALA A 559 -7.89 4.36 36.83
CA ALA A 559 -8.15 4.78 35.46
C ALA A 559 -7.53 3.83 34.41
N LEU A 560 -6.27 3.43 34.60
CA LEU A 560 -5.56 2.49 33.74
C LEU A 560 -6.22 1.11 33.77
N HIS A 561 -6.50 0.56 34.96
CA HIS A 561 -7.17 -0.75 35.09
C HIS A 561 -8.53 -0.81 34.36
N ARG A 562 -9.27 0.30 34.32
CA ARG A 562 -10.55 0.38 33.58
C ARG A 562 -10.38 0.49 32.06
N ARG A 563 -9.31 1.12 31.55
CA ARG A 563 -9.17 1.46 30.11
C ARG A 563 -8.12 0.66 29.34
N LEU A 564 -7.08 0.12 29.99
CA LEU A 564 -5.92 -0.51 29.36
C LEU A 564 -5.88 -2.04 29.64
N PRO A 565 -6.13 -2.92 28.64
CA PRO A 565 -6.17 -4.37 28.85
C PRO A 565 -4.84 -4.99 29.31
N LEU A 566 -3.71 -4.54 28.78
CA LEU A 566 -2.37 -5.03 29.16
C LEU A 566 -2.12 -4.83 30.66
N TYR A 567 -2.31 -3.61 31.15
CA TYR A 567 -2.13 -3.30 32.57
C TYR A 567 -3.06 -4.13 33.47
N ARG A 568 -4.33 -4.33 33.05
CA ARG A 568 -5.26 -5.20 33.78
C ARG A 568 -4.77 -6.64 33.87
N ARG A 569 -4.24 -7.20 32.78
CA ARG A 569 -3.66 -8.55 32.76
C ARG A 569 -2.50 -8.65 33.74
N PHE A 570 -1.49 -7.79 33.62
CA PHE A 570 -0.30 -7.88 34.47
C PHE A 570 -0.57 -7.54 35.94
N LEU A 571 -1.59 -6.72 36.24
CA LEU A 571 -2.04 -6.49 37.61
C LEU A 571 -2.73 -7.72 38.20
N ALA A 572 -3.49 -8.48 37.40
CA ALA A 572 -4.07 -9.75 37.83
C ALA A 572 -3.00 -10.84 38.04
N GLU A 573 -1.97 -10.91 37.19
CA GLU A 573 -0.80 -11.78 37.40
C GLU A 573 -0.10 -11.46 38.73
N ALA A 574 0.04 -10.17 39.08
CA ALA A 574 0.56 -9.76 40.39
C ALA A 574 -0.43 -10.01 41.56
N ASP A 575 -1.74 -9.98 41.31
CA ASP A 575 -2.76 -10.29 42.33
C ASP A 575 -2.72 -11.75 42.76
N GLU A 576 -2.52 -12.66 41.82
CA GLU A 576 -2.36 -14.09 42.09
C GLU A 576 -1.08 -14.35 42.91
N ALA A 577 0.03 -13.72 42.54
CA ALA A 577 1.31 -13.86 43.23
C ALA A 577 1.32 -13.27 44.66
N CYS A 578 0.70 -12.10 44.86
CA CYS A 578 0.61 -11.46 46.18
C CYS A 578 -0.52 -12.01 47.05
N GLY A 579 -1.60 -12.52 46.45
CA GLY A 579 -2.84 -12.90 47.16
C GLY A 579 -2.69 -14.07 48.11
N GLY A 580 -1.82 -15.05 47.78
CA GLY A 580 -1.47 -16.15 48.68
C GLY A 580 -0.80 -15.66 49.98
N PRO A 581 0.35 -14.97 49.90
CA PRO A 581 1.02 -14.38 51.07
C PRO A 581 0.17 -13.38 51.87
N LEU A 582 -0.73 -12.62 51.22
CA LEU A 582 -1.57 -11.62 51.89
C LEU A 582 -2.86 -12.18 52.51
N GLY A 583 -3.40 -13.25 51.96
CA GLY A 583 -4.76 -13.73 52.28
C GLY A 583 -5.89 -12.86 51.74
N TYR A 584 -5.59 -11.84 50.90
CA TYR A 584 -6.56 -10.98 50.23
C TYR A 584 -6.02 -10.43 48.90
N SER A 585 -6.91 -10.05 47.99
CA SER A 585 -6.57 -9.42 46.70
C SER A 585 -5.93 -8.04 46.92
N VAL A 586 -4.69 -7.87 46.46
CA VAL A 586 -3.99 -6.57 46.46
C VAL A 586 -4.60 -5.62 45.42
N THR A 587 -5.17 -6.15 44.34
CA THR A 587 -5.94 -5.40 43.34
C THR A 587 -7.20 -4.78 43.97
N GLY A 588 -7.89 -5.51 44.85
CA GLY A 588 -9.00 -4.96 45.64
C GLY A 588 -8.59 -3.79 46.53
N LEU A 589 -7.39 -3.85 47.11
CA LEU A 589 -6.79 -2.76 47.91
C LEU A 589 -6.37 -1.57 47.04
N ILE A 590 -5.67 -1.81 45.92
CA ILE A 590 -5.13 -0.79 45.00
C ILE A 590 -6.26 0.04 44.37
N LEU A 591 -7.32 -0.63 43.92
CA LEU A 591 -8.42 -0.01 43.18
C LEU A 591 -9.53 0.55 44.08
N GLY A 592 -9.56 0.16 45.35
CA GLY A 592 -10.54 0.59 46.34
C GLY A 592 -10.13 1.87 47.09
N ASP A 593 -11.10 2.45 47.80
CA ASP A 593 -10.89 3.57 48.72
C ASP A 593 -10.55 3.05 50.14
N ASP A 594 -9.53 2.19 50.23
CA ASP A 594 -9.18 1.48 51.47
C ASP A 594 -7.96 2.11 52.15
N PRO A 595 -8.13 2.75 53.34
CA PRO A 595 -7.03 3.41 54.04
C PRO A 595 -5.95 2.44 54.55
N ARG A 596 -6.17 1.11 54.51
CA ARG A 596 -5.11 0.12 54.77
C ARG A 596 -3.92 0.29 53.83
N ILE A 597 -4.09 0.87 52.63
CA ILE A 597 -3.01 1.11 51.65
C ILE A 597 -1.88 2.01 52.17
N HIS A 598 -2.08 2.73 53.28
CA HIS A 598 -1.05 3.51 53.96
C HIS A 598 -0.26 2.73 55.03
N ARG A 599 -0.70 1.51 55.40
CA ARG A 599 0.01 0.62 56.32
C ARG A 599 1.09 -0.18 55.60
N THR A 600 2.21 -0.46 56.25
CA THR A 600 3.43 -0.99 55.60
C THR A 600 3.24 -2.36 54.94
N GLY A 601 2.54 -3.29 55.59
CA GLY A 601 2.28 -4.63 55.06
C GLY A 601 1.34 -4.66 53.86
N ALA A 602 0.54 -3.62 53.68
CA ALA A 602 -0.35 -3.44 52.54
C ALA A 602 0.29 -2.56 51.43
N ALA A 603 1.03 -1.51 51.83
CA ALA A 603 1.65 -0.54 50.95
C ALA A 603 2.75 -1.14 50.07
N GLN A 604 3.63 -1.98 50.63
CA GLN A 604 4.78 -2.51 49.88
C GLN A 604 4.34 -3.47 48.76
N PRO A 605 3.45 -4.45 49.00
CA PRO A 605 2.88 -5.29 47.93
C PRO A 605 2.03 -4.52 46.93
N ALA A 606 1.29 -3.50 47.39
CA ALA A 606 0.49 -2.66 46.50
C ALA A 606 1.34 -1.85 45.52
N LEU A 607 2.48 -1.31 45.98
CA LEU A 607 3.46 -0.66 45.12
C LEU A 607 4.10 -1.66 44.14
N PHE A 608 4.62 -2.79 44.64
CA PHE A 608 5.20 -3.84 43.80
C PHE A 608 4.24 -4.32 42.70
N ALA A 609 2.97 -4.58 43.02
CA ALA A 609 1.99 -5.05 42.04
C ALA A 609 1.68 -4.00 40.96
N VAL A 610 1.53 -2.73 41.33
CA VAL A 610 1.42 -1.62 40.37
C VAL A 610 2.67 -1.52 39.50
N GLU A 611 3.85 -1.54 40.12
CA GLU A 611 5.14 -1.32 39.45
C GLU A 611 5.52 -2.46 38.50
N TYR A 612 5.30 -3.71 38.90
CA TYR A 612 5.39 -4.88 38.03
C TYR A 612 4.43 -4.74 36.84
N ALA A 613 3.17 -4.41 37.08
CA ALA A 613 2.15 -4.36 36.04
C ALA A 613 2.36 -3.21 35.03
N LEU A 614 2.78 -2.03 35.50
CA LEU A 614 3.19 -0.92 34.63
C LEU A 614 4.48 -1.25 33.87
N GLY A 615 5.47 -1.86 34.54
CA GLY A 615 6.73 -2.27 33.93
C GLY A 615 6.53 -3.32 32.83
N ARG A 616 5.83 -4.42 33.12
CA ARG A 616 5.41 -5.42 32.11
C ARG A 616 4.67 -4.79 30.94
N THR A 617 3.78 -3.83 31.20
CA THR A 617 3.05 -3.13 30.14
C THR A 617 3.98 -2.36 29.21
N LEU A 618 5.06 -1.76 29.71
CA LEU A 618 6.07 -1.10 28.87
C LEU A 618 6.90 -2.12 28.07
N LEU A 619 7.31 -3.23 28.71
CA LEU A 619 8.05 -4.31 28.03
C LEU A 619 7.24 -4.92 26.87
N GLU A 620 5.95 -5.22 27.10
CA GLU A 620 5.05 -5.79 26.07
C GLU A 620 4.81 -4.82 24.89
N LEU A 621 5.02 -3.52 25.09
CA LEU A 621 4.95 -2.49 24.05
C LEU A 621 6.30 -2.27 23.33
N GLY A 622 7.29 -3.14 23.55
CA GLY A 622 8.60 -3.09 22.88
C GLY A 622 9.67 -2.26 23.59
N VAL A 623 9.44 -1.79 24.82
CA VAL A 623 10.49 -1.10 25.60
C VAL A 623 11.53 -2.10 26.08
N GLU A 624 12.67 -2.18 25.39
CA GLU A 624 13.88 -2.83 25.91
C GLU A 624 14.59 -1.84 26.87
N PRO A 625 14.71 -2.15 28.18
CA PRO A 625 15.34 -1.23 29.11
C PRO A 625 16.87 -1.27 28.97
N ALA A 626 17.49 -0.11 28.81
CA ALA A 626 18.94 0.04 28.90
C ALA A 626 19.46 -0.21 30.34
N PHE A 627 18.60 0.03 31.35
CA PHE A 627 18.79 -0.38 32.73
C PHE A 627 17.47 -0.34 33.52
N VAL A 628 17.50 -0.92 34.73
CA VAL A 628 16.48 -0.72 35.78
C VAL A 628 17.13 -0.23 37.09
N LEU A 629 16.44 0.64 37.82
CA LEU A 629 16.85 1.17 39.13
C LEU A 629 15.61 1.32 40.03
N GLY A 630 15.60 0.71 41.21
CA GLY A 630 14.51 0.87 42.18
C GLY A 630 14.90 1.65 43.43
N HIS A 631 13.94 2.28 44.10
CA HIS A 631 14.14 2.98 45.36
C HIS A 631 13.51 2.19 46.52
N SER A 632 14.34 1.55 47.35
CA SER A 632 13.87 0.67 48.44
C SER A 632 12.87 -0.39 47.95
N VAL A 633 11.56 -0.24 48.19
CA VAL A 633 10.56 -1.25 47.78
C VAL A 633 10.50 -1.48 46.27
N GLY A 634 10.67 -0.45 45.43
CA GLY A 634 10.65 -0.61 43.97
C GLY A 634 11.82 -1.43 43.41
N GLU A 635 12.85 -1.69 44.22
CA GLU A 635 13.95 -2.58 43.88
C GLU A 635 13.46 -4.03 43.65
N PHE A 636 12.40 -4.47 44.35
CA PHE A 636 11.76 -5.77 44.12
C PHE A 636 11.11 -5.85 42.71
N ALA A 637 10.46 -4.78 42.25
CA ALA A 637 9.90 -4.71 40.90
C ALA A 637 11.00 -4.65 39.84
N ALA A 638 12.05 -3.86 40.07
CA ALA A 638 13.21 -3.76 39.19
C ALA A 638 13.90 -5.12 38.97
N VAL A 639 14.26 -5.84 40.05
CA VAL A 639 14.97 -7.12 39.94
C VAL A 639 14.08 -8.24 39.38
N CYS A 640 12.77 -8.22 39.65
CA CYS A 640 11.80 -9.13 39.05
C CYS A 640 11.71 -8.95 37.53
N LEU A 641 11.62 -7.71 37.05
CA LEU A 641 11.55 -7.42 35.62
C LEU A 641 12.89 -7.62 34.88
N ALA A 642 14.01 -7.55 35.60
CA ALA A 642 15.33 -7.98 35.12
C ALA A 642 15.59 -9.49 35.27
N GLY A 643 14.60 -10.30 35.69
CA GLY A 643 14.70 -11.76 35.76
C GLY A 643 15.56 -12.33 36.90
N VAL A 644 15.99 -11.51 37.86
CA VAL A 644 16.78 -11.95 39.03
C VAL A 644 15.92 -12.72 40.03
N LEU A 645 14.63 -12.37 40.14
CA LEU A 645 13.62 -13.09 40.93
C LEU A 645 12.44 -13.45 40.03
N SER A 646 11.78 -14.57 40.31
CA SER A 646 10.46 -14.83 39.72
C SER A 646 9.41 -13.88 40.32
N LEU A 647 8.28 -13.69 39.61
CA LEU A 647 7.14 -12.93 40.13
C LEU A 647 6.67 -13.47 41.50
N ALA A 648 6.60 -14.79 41.65
CA ALA A 648 6.17 -15.44 42.89
C ALA A 648 7.16 -15.22 44.05
N ASP A 649 8.47 -15.30 43.77
CA ASP A 649 9.52 -15.09 44.77
C ASP A 649 9.59 -13.61 45.21
N ALA A 650 9.53 -12.68 44.25
CA ALA A 650 9.50 -11.25 44.53
C ALA A 650 8.23 -10.84 45.30
N ALA A 651 7.06 -11.39 44.92
CA ALA A 651 5.80 -11.20 45.66
C ALA A 651 5.88 -11.75 47.09
N ARG A 652 6.40 -12.99 47.26
CA ARG A 652 6.61 -13.61 48.59
C ARG A 652 7.49 -12.75 49.48
N LEU A 653 8.63 -12.27 48.95
CA LEU A 653 9.55 -11.43 49.73
C LEU A 653 8.95 -10.05 50.04
N VAL A 654 8.34 -9.33 49.08
CA VAL A 654 7.81 -8.00 49.37
C VAL A 654 6.61 -8.04 50.34
N CYS A 655 5.79 -9.09 50.29
CA CYS A 655 4.71 -9.33 51.26
C CYS A 655 5.27 -9.61 52.66
N LEU A 656 6.28 -10.49 52.78
CA LEU A 656 6.90 -10.78 54.07
C LEU A 656 7.63 -9.56 54.64
N ARG A 657 8.41 -8.83 53.83
CA ARG A 657 9.10 -7.58 54.21
C ARG A 657 8.11 -6.57 54.77
N GLY A 658 7.01 -6.33 54.06
CA GLY A 658 5.95 -5.44 54.52
C GLY A 658 5.31 -5.90 55.84
N ALA A 659 4.98 -7.19 55.95
CA ALA A 659 4.32 -7.76 57.12
C ALA A 659 5.20 -7.75 58.37
N LEU A 660 6.49 -8.08 58.25
CA LEU A 660 7.44 -8.03 59.36
C LEU A 660 7.74 -6.57 59.76
N MET A 661 7.88 -5.67 58.79
CA MET A 661 8.02 -4.23 59.06
C MET A 661 6.78 -3.61 59.71
N GLU A 662 5.58 -4.18 59.59
CA GLU A 662 4.38 -3.72 60.31
C GLU A 662 4.27 -4.30 61.74
N GLN A 663 4.96 -5.41 62.03
CA GLN A 663 4.98 -6.05 63.36
C GLN A 663 6.00 -5.47 64.34
N LEU A 664 6.93 -4.62 63.87
CA LEU A 664 7.94 -3.99 64.70
C LEU A 664 7.33 -3.04 65.76
N PRO A 665 8.05 -2.77 66.88
CA PRO A 665 7.56 -1.85 67.90
C PRO A 665 7.39 -0.41 67.39
N PRO A 666 6.29 0.28 67.72
CA PRO A 666 6.13 1.70 67.41
C PRO A 666 7.11 2.55 68.25
N GLY A 667 7.56 3.67 67.69
CA GLY A 667 8.51 4.59 68.35
C GLY A 667 9.63 5.10 67.44
N GLY A 668 9.86 4.42 66.31
CA GLY A 668 10.71 4.91 65.22
C GLY A 668 9.95 5.83 64.25
N GLY A 669 10.66 6.69 63.53
CA GLY A 669 10.13 7.51 62.43
C GLY A 669 11.20 7.91 61.43
N MET A 670 10.88 8.88 60.55
CA MET A 670 11.82 9.42 59.57
C MET A 670 11.66 10.94 59.36
N LEU A 671 12.78 11.60 59.04
CA LEU A 671 12.89 13.05 58.83
C LEU A 671 13.68 13.32 57.52
N ALA A 672 13.04 13.94 56.53
CA ALA A 672 13.75 14.46 55.37
C ALA A 672 14.44 15.79 55.71
N VAL A 673 15.69 15.96 55.30
CA VAL A 673 16.56 17.10 55.65
C VAL A 673 17.11 17.74 54.37
N LEU A 674 17.04 19.08 54.28
CA LEU A 674 17.46 19.84 53.09
C LEU A 674 18.97 20.16 53.10
N ALA A 675 19.79 19.15 53.38
CA ALA A 675 21.24 19.21 53.52
C ALA A 675 21.91 18.07 52.74
N GLY A 676 23.24 18.14 52.56
CA GLY A 676 24.01 17.06 51.97
C GLY A 676 24.34 15.96 52.98
N LEU A 677 24.97 14.89 52.52
CA LEU A 677 25.43 13.80 53.39
C LEU A 677 26.42 14.29 54.47
N PRO A 678 27.44 15.12 54.19
CA PRO A 678 28.41 15.55 55.19
C PRO A 678 27.77 16.36 56.33
N GLU A 679 26.90 17.32 56.01
CA GLU A 679 26.24 18.15 57.01
C GLU A 679 25.19 17.35 57.80
N THR A 680 24.55 16.37 57.16
CA THR A 680 23.63 15.45 57.85
C THR A 680 24.39 14.58 58.84
N VAL A 681 25.50 13.96 58.45
CA VAL A 681 26.34 13.13 59.34
C VAL A 681 26.89 13.96 60.51
N LEU A 682 27.30 15.20 60.27
CA LEU A 682 27.73 16.11 61.35
C LEU A 682 26.60 16.42 62.34
N ALA A 683 25.37 16.63 61.86
CA ALA A 683 24.19 16.87 62.70
C ALA A 683 23.72 15.61 63.47
N LEU A 684 24.09 14.41 63.02
CA LEU A 684 23.79 13.14 63.68
C LEU A 684 24.79 12.80 64.80
N ALA A 685 25.95 13.46 64.88
CA ALA A 685 27.02 13.13 65.82
C ALA A 685 26.61 13.21 67.31
N SER A 686 25.53 13.93 67.64
CA SER A 686 24.97 14.02 69.00
C SER A 686 23.82 13.05 69.28
N GLU A 687 23.36 12.28 68.29
CA GLU A 687 22.15 11.46 68.35
C GLU A 687 22.42 10.04 67.79
N PRO A 688 23.17 9.19 68.50
CA PRO A 688 23.63 7.88 67.98
C PRO A 688 22.53 6.85 67.74
N SER A 689 21.27 7.13 68.14
CA SER A 689 20.08 6.34 67.80
C SER A 689 19.43 6.75 66.47
N LEU A 690 20.09 7.60 65.68
CA LEU A 690 19.66 8.06 64.36
C LEU A 690 20.69 7.68 63.28
N GLN A 691 20.19 7.27 62.12
CA GLN A 691 21.00 6.88 60.96
C GLN A 691 20.50 7.57 59.68
N VAL A 692 21.34 7.62 58.65
CA VAL A 692 20.92 8.07 57.32
C VAL A 692 20.18 6.92 56.64
N ALA A 693 18.92 7.15 56.30
CA ALA A 693 18.06 6.20 55.60
C ALA A 693 18.16 6.30 54.07
N ALA A 694 18.43 7.50 53.54
CA ALA A 694 18.53 7.74 52.11
C ALA A 694 19.39 8.96 51.77
N VAL A 695 20.10 8.88 50.65
CA VAL A 695 20.82 9.98 50.00
C VAL A 695 20.19 10.17 48.62
N ASN A 696 19.15 11.01 48.56
CA ASN A 696 18.33 11.23 47.37
C ASN A 696 18.90 12.31 46.44
N GLY A 697 19.80 13.15 46.93
CA GLY A 697 20.49 14.18 46.16
C GLY A 697 21.45 15.03 46.99
N PRO A 698 22.19 15.97 46.37
CA PRO A 698 23.24 16.76 47.03
C PRO A 698 22.73 17.66 48.17
N ARG A 699 21.41 17.88 48.26
CA ARG A 699 20.73 18.61 49.34
C ARG A 699 19.45 17.92 49.82
N ASN A 700 19.37 16.59 49.71
CA ASN A 700 18.19 15.82 50.06
C ASN A 700 18.60 14.48 50.67
N THR A 701 18.71 14.48 52.00
CA THR A 701 18.93 13.28 52.82
C THR A 701 17.65 12.93 53.58
N VAL A 702 17.53 11.67 53.99
CA VAL A 702 16.51 11.23 54.96
C VAL A 702 17.22 10.58 56.12
N VAL A 703 16.79 10.92 57.33
CA VAL A 703 17.23 10.34 58.61
C VAL A 703 16.13 9.45 59.15
N SER A 704 16.49 8.31 59.73
CA SER A 704 15.63 7.35 60.42
C SER A 704 16.11 7.12 61.85
N GLY A 705 15.19 6.76 62.75
CA GLY A 705 15.51 6.35 64.12
C GLY A 705 14.42 6.72 65.12
N ASP A 706 14.78 6.79 66.41
CA ASP A 706 13.87 7.14 67.51
C ASP A 706 13.17 8.50 67.34
N LEU A 707 11.86 8.56 67.59
CA LEU A 707 11.05 9.78 67.41
C LEU A 707 11.48 10.94 68.34
N ALA A 708 11.95 10.68 69.56
CA ALA A 708 12.40 11.74 70.46
C ALA A 708 13.75 12.32 69.99
N ALA A 709 14.68 11.49 69.52
CA ALA A 709 15.92 11.89 68.88
C ALA A 709 15.65 12.67 67.57
N LEU A 710 14.74 12.22 66.71
CA LEU A 710 14.31 12.98 65.52
C LEU A 710 13.72 14.35 65.89
N GLY A 711 13.00 14.46 67.01
CA GLY A 711 12.51 15.73 67.55
C GLY A 711 13.63 16.69 67.97
N ARG A 712 14.66 16.18 68.65
CA ARG A 712 15.87 16.95 69.03
C ARG A 712 16.66 17.38 67.79
N LEU A 713 16.94 16.46 66.87
CA LEU A 713 17.60 16.75 65.59
C LEU A 713 16.83 17.81 64.78
N ARG A 714 15.50 17.68 64.63
CA ARG A 714 14.67 18.67 63.93
C ARG A 714 14.78 20.06 64.54
N SER A 715 14.88 20.14 65.88
CA SER A 715 15.03 21.39 66.62
C SER A 715 16.42 22.02 66.41
N ALA A 716 17.48 21.19 66.44
CA ALA A 716 18.85 21.62 66.17
C ALA A 716 19.04 22.08 64.71
N LEU A 717 18.46 21.36 63.74
CA LEU A 717 18.46 21.74 62.33
C LEU A 717 17.75 23.09 62.12
N LEU A 718 16.60 23.29 62.74
CA LEU A 718 15.85 24.55 62.67
C LEU A 718 16.65 25.73 63.26
N ALA A 719 17.32 25.53 64.40
CA ALA A 719 18.19 26.55 65.01
C ALA A 719 19.37 26.94 64.11
N ASN A 720 19.87 26.02 63.27
CA ASN A 720 20.90 26.26 62.26
C ASN A 720 20.33 26.65 60.88
N GLY A 721 19.04 26.98 60.78
CA GLY A 721 18.39 27.41 59.53
C GLY A 721 18.16 26.30 58.49
N VAL A 722 18.45 25.04 58.82
CA VAL A 722 18.28 23.89 57.92
C VAL A 722 16.82 23.43 57.95
N ARG A 723 16.14 23.54 56.80
CA ARG A 723 14.76 23.05 56.65
C ARG A 723 14.71 21.52 56.70
N SER A 724 13.75 20.99 57.44
CA SER A 724 13.46 19.56 57.53
C SER A 724 11.94 19.29 57.61
N ARG A 725 11.51 18.10 57.19
CA ARG A 725 10.11 17.67 57.12
C ARG A 725 9.98 16.24 57.62
N ALA A 726 9.16 16.00 58.65
CA ALA A 726 8.83 14.65 59.08
C ALA A 726 8.11 13.90 57.95
N LEU A 727 8.40 12.61 57.79
CA LEU A 727 7.71 11.75 56.83
C LEU A 727 6.55 11.03 57.52
N GLU A 728 5.45 10.85 56.79
CA GLU A 728 4.28 10.11 57.26
C GLU A 728 4.55 8.61 57.08
N VAL A 729 5.23 8.04 58.08
CA VAL A 729 5.64 6.63 58.14
C VAL A 729 5.35 6.06 59.52
N SER A 730 5.13 4.74 59.58
CA SER A 730 4.92 3.96 60.80
C SER A 730 6.20 3.72 61.59
N HIS A 731 7.33 3.51 60.90
CA HIS A 731 8.58 3.03 61.48
C HIS A 731 9.82 3.69 60.85
N ALA A 732 10.97 3.47 61.49
CA ALA A 732 12.28 3.96 61.08
C ALA A 732 12.97 3.04 60.05
N PHE A 733 12.46 2.98 58.82
CA PHE A 733 13.06 2.17 57.75
C PHE A 733 14.53 2.54 57.51
N HIS A 734 15.36 1.57 57.11
CA HIS A 734 16.80 1.75 56.93
C HIS A 734 17.47 2.29 58.21
N SER A 735 17.28 1.58 59.33
CA SER A 735 17.98 1.80 60.60
C SER A 735 18.08 0.51 61.41
N SER A 736 18.84 0.53 62.51
CA SER A 736 18.95 -0.55 63.49
C SER A 736 17.61 -0.96 64.12
N LEU A 737 16.58 -0.09 64.10
CA LEU A 737 15.22 -0.46 64.51
C LEU A 737 14.55 -1.47 63.55
N MET A 738 15.16 -1.76 62.39
CA MET A 738 14.76 -2.86 61.50
C MET A 738 15.47 -4.20 61.83
N GLU A 739 16.55 -4.21 62.62
CA GLU A 739 17.32 -5.43 62.94
C GLU A 739 16.45 -6.58 63.51
N PRO A 740 15.43 -6.36 64.37
CA PRO A 740 14.64 -7.46 64.91
C PRO A 740 13.89 -8.31 63.87
N MET A 741 13.67 -7.80 62.65
CA MET A 741 12.98 -8.53 61.58
C MET A 741 13.91 -9.26 60.60
N THR A 742 15.23 -9.01 60.65
CA THR A 742 16.11 -9.41 59.54
C THR A 742 16.27 -10.92 59.44
N ALA A 743 16.41 -11.63 60.56
CA ALA A 743 16.67 -13.07 60.57
C ALA A 743 15.58 -13.93 59.88
N GLU A 744 14.30 -13.64 60.14
CA GLU A 744 13.18 -14.35 59.50
C GLU A 744 13.12 -14.03 57.99
N PHE A 745 13.41 -12.78 57.62
CA PHE A 745 13.46 -12.37 56.22
C PHE A 745 14.67 -12.94 55.47
N GLU A 746 15.81 -13.11 56.14
CA GLU A 746 17.04 -13.73 55.63
C GLU A 746 16.84 -15.23 55.37
N GLU A 747 16.09 -15.93 56.22
CA GLU A 747 15.66 -17.31 55.97
C GLU A 747 14.74 -17.40 54.74
N ALA A 748 13.73 -16.52 54.64
CA ALA A 748 12.85 -16.49 53.48
C ALA A 748 13.60 -16.12 52.18
N ALA A 749 14.58 -15.23 52.25
CA ALA A 749 15.45 -14.86 51.12
C ALA A 749 16.39 -16.01 50.73
N ARG A 750 16.95 -16.78 51.68
CA ARG A 750 17.68 -18.03 51.39
C ARG A 750 16.80 -19.09 50.72
N ALA A 751 15.49 -19.04 50.94
CA ALA A 751 14.52 -19.99 50.41
C ALA A 751 13.91 -19.60 49.04
N VAL A 752 14.49 -18.61 48.33
CA VAL A 752 14.14 -18.29 46.94
C VAL A 752 15.37 -18.37 46.02
N ARG A 753 15.15 -18.51 44.71
CA ARG A 753 16.24 -18.59 43.73
C ARG A 753 16.54 -17.22 43.13
N HIS A 754 17.79 -16.77 43.27
CA HIS A 754 18.30 -15.57 42.63
C HIS A 754 19.05 -15.91 41.34
N ASP A 755 18.55 -15.40 40.21
CA ASP A 755 19.15 -15.57 38.89
C ASP A 755 20.02 -14.36 38.49
N ARG A 756 20.80 -14.53 37.41
CA ARG A 756 21.57 -13.41 36.85
C ARG A 756 20.64 -12.45 36.11
N PRO A 757 20.82 -11.13 36.25
CA PRO A 757 19.98 -10.15 35.57
C PRO A 757 20.14 -10.22 34.05
N THR A 758 19.01 -10.16 33.33
CA THR A 758 18.96 -10.09 31.87
C THR A 758 19.16 -8.66 31.33
N VAL A 759 19.03 -7.67 32.21
CA VAL A 759 19.08 -6.22 31.95
C VAL A 759 19.96 -5.58 33.02
N PRO A 760 20.80 -4.56 32.73
CA PRO A 760 21.61 -3.90 33.76
C PRO A 760 20.76 -3.36 34.93
N VAL A 761 21.01 -3.87 36.14
CA VAL A 761 20.36 -3.40 37.37
C VAL A 761 21.32 -2.50 38.14
N PHE A 762 20.84 -1.34 38.57
CA PHE A 762 21.54 -0.46 39.49
C PHE A 762 20.92 -0.57 40.89
N SER A 763 21.77 -0.88 41.86
CA SER A 763 21.41 -1.09 43.27
C SER A 763 21.34 0.23 44.01
N SER A 764 20.24 0.43 44.73
CA SER A 764 20.12 1.55 45.67
C SER A 764 20.91 1.33 46.96
N VAL A 765 21.32 0.09 47.25
CA VAL A 765 22.13 -0.31 48.42
C VAL A 765 23.62 -0.04 48.17
N LEU A 766 24.10 -0.30 46.95
CA LEU A 766 25.52 -0.17 46.59
C LEU A 766 25.88 1.23 46.02
N GLY A 767 24.88 2.01 45.60
CA GLY A 767 25.14 3.26 44.86
C GLY A 767 25.70 3.04 43.45
N GLY A 768 25.48 1.85 42.86
CA GLY A 768 26.15 1.41 41.63
C GLY A 768 25.51 0.17 40.98
N GLY A 769 26.13 -0.35 39.93
CA GLY A 769 25.62 -1.52 39.19
C GLY A 769 25.81 -2.85 39.92
N LEU A 770 24.90 -3.80 39.71
CA LEU A 770 24.94 -5.15 40.34
C LEU A 770 25.79 -6.19 39.58
N ALA A 771 26.45 -5.84 38.49
CA ALA A 771 27.07 -6.80 37.55
C ALA A 771 27.97 -7.86 38.22
N ASP A 772 28.78 -7.45 39.21
CA ASP A 772 29.73 -8.32 39.91
C ASP A 772 29.28 -8.69 41.34
N THR A 773 28.06 -8.30 41.77
CA THR A 773 27.55 -8.55 43.12
C THR A 773 26.37 -9.52 43.09
N ALA A 774 26.46 -10.62 43.84
CA ALA A 774 25.32 -11.50 44.04
C ALA A 774 24.18 -10.77 44.77
N VAL A 775 22.96 -10.89 44.23
CA VAL A 775 21.73 -10.58 44.96
C VAL A 775 21.39 -11.83 45.75
N ASP A 776 21.72 -11.84 47.04
CA ASP A 776 21.56 -12.97 47.97
C ASP A 776 20.78 -12.54 49.22
N ALA A 777 20.64 -13.44 50.21
CA ALA A 777 19.96 -13.11 51.46
C ALA A 777 20.65 -11.96 52.22
N ASP A 778 21.98 -11.96 52.26
CA ASP A 778 22.80 -10.91 52.86
C ASP A 778 22.60 -9.56 52.14
N TYR A 779 22.41 -9.56 50.81
CA TYR A 779 22.01 -8.38 50.04
C TYR A 779 20.66 -7.86 50.50
N TRP A 780 19.66 -8.73 50.64
CA TRP A 780 18.32 -8.35 51.07
C TRP A 780 18.26 -7.87 52.53
N VAL A 781 19.10 -8.38 53.43
CA VAL A 781 19.28 -7.85 54.79
C VAL A 781 19.95 -6.47 54.77
N ARG A 782 20.98 -6.27 53.94
CA ARG A 782 21.59 -4.95 53.70
C ARG A 782 20.57 -3.97 53.13
N GLN A 783 19.69 -4.41 52.22
CA GLN A 783 18.64 -3.61 51.59
C GLN A 783 17.59 -3.05 52.59
N ILE A 784 17.46 -3.68 53.76
CA ILE A 784 16.55 -3.26 54.84
C ILE A 784 17.22 -2.36 55.88
N THR A 785 18.54 -2.47 56.04
CA THR A 785 19.30 -1.87 57.16
C THR A 785 20.23 -0.73 56.74
N GLN A 786 20.66 -0.68 55.48
CA GLN A 786 21.63 0.29 54.95
C GLN A 786 20.93 1.48 54.24
N PRO A 787 21.59 2.65 54.13
CA PRO A 787 21.07 3.82 53.41
C PRO A 787 20.77 3.52 51.93
N VAL A 788 19.67 4.07 51.45
CA VAL A 788 19.30 4.13 50.02
C VAL A 788 20.13 5.21 49.32
N LEU A 789 21.24 4.83 48.70
CA LEU A 789 22.19 5.67 47.95
C LEU A 789 21.67 6.02 46.53
N PHE A 790 20.40 6.45 46.44
CA PHE A 790 19.72 6.72 45.17
C PHE A 790 20.48 7.73 44.28
N ALA A 791 21.07 8.78 44.86
CA ALA A 791 21.79 9.80 44.09
C ALA A 791 23.00 9.23 43.33
N ASP A 792 23.70 8.26 43.91
CA ASP A 792 24.90 7.67 43.32
C ASP A 792 24.54 6.52 42.37
N ALA A 793 23.56 5.69 42.74
CA ALA A 793 22.97 4.70 41.85
C ALA A 793 22.40 5.33 40.57
N ALA A 794 21.74 6.50 40.70
CA ALA A 794 21.24 7.27 39.57
C ALA A 794 22.37 7.84 38.68
N ARG A 795 23.45 8.37 39.25
CA ARG A 795 24.63 8.83 38.47
C ARG A 795 25.25 7.67 37.70
N ALA A 796 25.44 6.52 38.36
CA ALA A 796 25.99 5.32 37.74
C ALA A 796 25.08 4.80 36.60
N ALA A 797 23.77 4.76 36.82
CA ALA A 797 22.78 4.35 35.82
C ALA A 797 22.69 5.30 34.61
N LEU A 798 22.98 6.59 34.81
CA LEU A 798 22.91 7.62 33.78
C LEU A 798 24.23 7.90 33.05
N ALA A 799 25.36 7.39 33.56
CA ALA A 799 26.67 7.49 32.91
C ALA A 799 26.72 6.94 31.45
N PRO A 800 25.93 5.94 31.04
CA PRO A 800 25.82 5.53 29.63
C PRO A 800 25.04 6.51 28.72
N GLU A 801 24.51 7.60 29.27
CA GLU A 801 23.69 8.64 28.60
C GLU A 801 22.42 8.10 27.90
N PRO A 802 21.45 7.51 28.63
CA PRO A 802 20.18 7.11 28.02
C PRO A 802 19.47 8.32 27.41
N THR A 803 18.67 8.09 26.36
CA THR A 803 17.87 9.15 25.73
C THR A 803 16.66 9.54 26.58
N HIS A 804 16.10 8.57 27.31
CA HIS A 804 14.86 8.67 28.06
C HIS A 804 15.01 7.94 29.39
N VAL A 805 14.30 8.41 30.41
CA VAL A 805 14.01 7.61 31.61
C VAL A 805 12.52 7.67 31.92
N VAL A 806 11.94 6.51 32.21
CA VAL A 806 10.52 6.35 32.51
C VAL A 806 10.38 5.88 33.95
N GLU A 807 9.71 6.69 34.76
CA GLU A 807 9.33 6.33 36.12
C GLU A 807 8.05 5.48 36.12
N VAL A 808 8.20 4.29 36.70
CA VAL A 808 7.24 3.22 36.81
C VAL A 808 6.78 3.18 38.26
N GLY A 809 5.51 3.55 38.48
CA GLY A 809 4.95 3.77 39.81
C GLY A 809 3.68 4.60 39.75
N PRO A 810 2.95 4.75 40.86
CA PRO A 810 1.68 5.48 40.92
C PRO A 810 1.84 7.02 40.99
N ARG A 811 3.04 7.53 41.30
CA ARG A 811 3.29 8.97 41.48
C ARG A 811 4.73 9.31 41.10
N ALA A 812 4.91 10.44 40.41
CA ALA A 812 6.23 10.93 40.00
C ALA A 812 7.02 11.50 41.19
N VAL A 813 8.03 10.76 41.65
CA VAL A 813 8.92 11.09 42.77
C VAL A 813 10.38 11.09 42.29
N LEU A 814 10.83 10.01 41.66
CA LEU A 814 12.21 9.79 41.22
C LEU A 814 12.60 10.73 40.07
N THR A 815 11.70 11.02 39.13
CA THR A 815 11.94 12.03 38.07
C THR A 815 12.11 13.44 38.61
N ALA A 816 11.51 13.75 39.76
CA ALA A 816 11.73 15.00 40.48
C ALA A 816 13.06 14.98 41.26
N LEU A 817 13.44 13.85 41.87
CA LEU A 817 14.75 13.66 42.50
C LEU A 817 15.90 13.82 41.49
N LEU A 818 15.81 13.14 40.33
CA LEU A 818 16.76 13.32 39.21
C LEU A 818 16.86 14.77 38.76
N GLY A 819 15.76 15.53 38.81
CA GLY A 819 15.76 16.97 38.52
C GLY A 819 16.52 17.85 39.51
N SER A 820 17.02 17.28 40.62
CA SER A 820 17.88 17.94 41.61
C SER A 820 19.33 17.42 41.61
N LEU A 821 19.65 16.49 40.70
CA LEU A 821 21.01 15.98 40.48
C LEU A 821 21.63 16.70 39.28
N ASP A 822 22.94 16.95 39.35
CA ASP A 822 23.75 17.26 38.17
C ASP A 822 24.07 15.93 37.47
N LEU A 823 23.76 15.82 36.17
CA LEU A 823 23.65 14.55 35.45
C LEU A 823 24.11 14.67 33.98
N PRO A 824 24.90 13.69 33.46
CA PRO A 824 25.25 13.64 32.05
C PRO A 824 24.02 13.33 31.16
N GLY A 825 24.10 13.67 29.88
CA GLY A 825 23.05 13.50 28.87
C GLY A 825 21.72 14.28 29.06
N ASN A 826 21.33 14.65 30.29
CA ASN A 826 20.02 15.23 30.65
C ASN A 826 18.83 14.50 29.96
N PRO A 827 18.60 13.20 30.25
CA PRO A 827 17.59 12.38 29.59
C PRO A 827 16.18 12.98 29.68
N ARG A 828 15.36 12.70 28.66
CA ARG A 828 13.93 13.05 28.71
C ARG A 828 13.24 12.21 29.81
N ARG A 829 12.94 12.87 30.92
CA ARG A 829 12.22 12.31 32.06
C ARG A 829 10.73 12.21 31.76
N LEU A 830 10.19 11.01 31.89
CA LEU A 830 8.79 10.65 31.74
C LEU A 830 8.33 9.91 33.01
N ALA A 831 7.06 10.01 33.38
CA ALA A 831 6.48 9.22 34.47
C ALA A 831 5.14 8.66 34.02
N VAL A 832 4.89 7.37 34.28
CA VAL A 832 3.66 6.69 33.86
C VAL A 832 2.44 7.22 34.61
N CYS A 833 2.61 7.57 35.88
CA CYS A 833 1.62 8.28 36.70
C CYS A 833 2.29 9.43 37.46
N SER A 834 1.61 10.58 37.54
CA SER A 834 2.03 11.77 38.28
C SER A 834 1.35 11.92 39.65
N GLY A 835 0.53 10.94 40.07
CA GLY A 835 -0.28 10.95 41.29
C GLY A 835 -1.78 10.87 41.01
N GLU A 836 -2.63 11.33 41.92
CA GLU A 836 -4.11 11.15 41.86
C GLU A 836 -4.79 11.62 40.56
N LYS A 837 -4.19 12.57 39.83
CA LYS A 837 -4.70 13.07 38.54
C LYS A 837 -4.27 12.23 37.33
N SER A 838 -3.63 11.08 37.55
CA SER A 838 -3.17 10.19 36.47
C SER A 838 -4.32 9.39 35.88
N ASP A 839 -4.46 9.47 34.57
CA ASP A 839 -5.48 8.80 33.78
C ASP A 839 -4.82 7.90 32.70
N ALA A 840 -5.64 7.39 31.77
CA ALA A 840 -5.14 6.66 30.62
C ALA A 840 -4.43 7.55 29.59
N ARG A 841 -4.61 8.88 29.65
CA ARG A 841 -4.04 9.85 28.71
C ARG A 841 -2.58 10.13 29.06
N ALA A 842 -2.26 10.21 30.36
CA ALA A 842 -0.88 10.30 30.85
C ALA A 842 -0.01 9.14 30.33
N PHE A 843 -0.50 7.89 30.44
CA PHE A 843 0.17 6.72 29.86
C PHE A 843 0.30 6.80 28.33
N ALA A 844 -0.76 7.20 27.63
CA ALA A 844 -0.72 7.35 26.17
C ALA A 844 0.30 8.41 25.72
N GLU A 845 0.50 9.51 26.47
CA GLU A 845 1.53 10.51 26.18
C GLU A 845 2.95 10.01 26.45
N VAL A 846 3.15 9.09 27.40
CA VAL A 846 4.44 8.39 27.57
C VAL A 846 4.73 7.52 26.35
N VAL A 847 3.78 6.71 25.88
CA VAL A 847 3.95 5.90 24.65
C VAL A 847 4.21 6.78 23.43
N ALA A 848 3.44 7.87 23.26
CA ALA A 848 3.66 8.84 22.21
C ALA A 848 5.05 9.51 22.31
N ALA A 849 5.52 9.84 23.52
CA ALA A 849 6.84 10.43 23.73
C ALA A 849 7.97 9.45 23.35
N LEU A 850 7.83 8.17 23.69
CA LEU A 850 8.78 7.13 23.33
C LEU A 850 8.82 6.89 21.81
N TYR A 851 7.67 6.83 21.12
CA TYR A 851 7.65 6.73 19.65
C TYR A 851 8.31 7.94 18.98
N ARG A 852 7.99 9.18 19.42
CA ARG A 852 8.67 10.41 18.98
C ARG A 852 10.20 10.36 19.26
N GLY A 853 10.60 9.66 20.32
CA GLY A 853 11.98 9.37 20.70
C GLY A 853 12.67 8.23 19.94
N GLY A 854 11.98 7.53 19.04
CA GLY A 854 12.55 6.44 18.23
C GLY A 854 12.20 5.02 18.66
N LEU A 855 11.26 4.82 19.58
CA LEU A 855 10.75 3.49 19.92
C LEU A 855 9.84 2.95 18.81
N ASP A 856 10.08 1.72 18.37
CA ASP A 856 9.17 0.96 17.50
C ASP A 856 8.17 0.18 18.35
N VAL A 857 7.11 0.89 18.77
CA VAL A 857 6.06 0.40 19.68
C VAL A 857 5.28 -0.76 19.06
N ASP A 858 4.96 -1.79 19.85
CA ASP A 858 3.93 -2.77 19.47
C ASP A 858 2.53 -2.14 19.55
N TRP A 859 2.07 -1.64 18.40
CA TRP A 859 0.75 -1.06 18.23
C TRP A 859 -0.39 -2.08 18.19
N GLU A 860 -0.11 -3.36 17.94
CA GLU A 860 -1.14 -4.41 17.93
C GLU A 860 -1.45 -4.87 19.35
N SER A 861 -0.44 -4.94 20.24
CA SER A 861 -0.66 -5.10 21.69
C SER A 861 -1.37 -3.88 22.32
N LEU A 862 -1.09 -2.65 21.88
CA LEU A 862 -1.78 -1.45 22.38
C LEU A 862 -3.21 -1.31 21.83
N HIS A 863 -3.42 -1.62 20.55
CA HIS A 863 -4.68 -1.46 19.83
C HIS A 863 -5.05 -2.78 19.14
N PRO A 864 -5.52 -3.78 19.89
CA PRO A 864 -5.76 -5.13 19.37
C PRO A 864 -6.76 -5.17 18.20
N PRO A 865 -6.72 -6.25 17.40
CA PRO A 865 -7.72 -6.50 16.37
C PRO A 865 -9.14 -6.44 16.93
N ALA A 866 -10.04 -5.82 16.15
CA ALA A 866 -11.48 -5.83 16.41
C ALA A 866 -12.15 -6.77 15.40
N GLU A 867 -13.39 -7.18 15.64
CA GLU A 867 -14.18 -7.99 14.69
C GLU A 867 -14.44 -7.22 13.37
N GLY A 868 -13.51 -7.29 12.42
CA GLY A 868 -13.63 -6.69 11.09
C GLY A 868 -12.29 -6.30 10.44
N PRO A 869 -12.30 -5.93 9.14
CA PRO A 869 -11.09 -5.55 8.40
C PRO A 869 -10.46 -4.25 8.92
N ARG A 870 -9.17 -4.04 8.59
CA ARG A 870 -8.48 -2.77 8.86
C ARG A 870 -9.16 -1.57 8.20
N HIS A 871 -8.98 -0.40 8.80
CA HIS A 871 -9.38 0.89 8.22
C HIS A 871 -8.30 1.35 7.23
N ARG A 872 -8.67 2.09 6.18
CA ARG A 872 -7.71 2.59 5.18
C ARG A 872 -7.31 4.03 5.55
N PRO A 873 -6.05 4.32 5.90
CA PRO A 873 -5.60 5.66 6.26
C PRO A 873 -5.57 6.59 5.02
N ALA A 874 -5.38 7.90 5.21
CA ALA A 874 -5.18 8.78 4.06
C ALA A 874 -3.85 8.42 3.34
N PRO A 875 -3.82 8.39 2.01
CA PRO A 875 -2.61 8.05 1.25
C PRO A 875 -1.54 9.15 1.36
N TYR A 876 -0.27 8.77 1.17
CA TYR A 876 0.87 9.69 1.29
C TYR A 876 0.81 10.86 0.28
N ARG A 877 1.00 12.09 0.78
CA ARG A 877 1.17 13.30 -0.04
C ARG A 877 2.66 13.62 -0.23
N PHE A 878 3.18 13.17 -1.37
CA PHE A 878 4.53 13.47 -1.86
C PHE A 878 4.75 14.96 -2.12
N SER A 879 6.02 15.39 -2.16
CA SER A 879 6.40 16.72 -2.64
C SER A 879 6.05 16.89 -4.12
N THR A 880 5.39 18.01 -4.43
CA THR A 880 5.20 18.51 -5.79
C THR A 880 5.98 19.81 -6.01
N GLU A 881 7.16 19.92 -5.39
CA GLU A 881 8.08 21.07 -5.55
C GLU A 881 9.07 20.83 -6.71
N HIS A 882 9.70 19.65 -6.78
CA HIS A 882 10.61 19.32 -7.89
C HIS A 882 9.84 19.01 -9.19
N ARG A 883 10.38 19.47 -10.32
CA ARG A 883 9.93 19.09 -11.66
C ARG A 883 11.09 18.52 -12.47
N PHE A 884 10.83 17.39 -13.10
CA PHE A 884 11.76 16.73 -14.01
C PHE A 884 11.21 16.78 -15.43
N THR A 885 12.14 16.90 -16.39
CA THR A 885 11.84 17.05 -17.82
C THR A 885 10.88 15.97 -18.35
N THR A 886 9.98 16.39 -19.23
CA THR A 886 8.90 15.59 -19.81
C THR A 886 9.06 15.42 -21.33
N SER A 887 9.91 16.23 -21.96
CA SER A 887 10.10 16.21 -23.41
C SER A 887 11.09 15.13 -23.84
N VAL A 888 10.72 14.35 -24.86
CA VAL A 888 11.60 13.35 -25.48
C VAL A 888 12.60 13.97 -26.46
N THR A 889 12.33 15.19 -26.94
CA THR A 889 13.21 15.94 -27.83
C THR A 889 14.48 16.35 -27.07
N PRO A 890 15.69 16.08 -27.59
CA PRO A 890 16.91 16.48 -26.93
C PRO A 890 17.05 18.00 -26.90
N THR A 891 17.23 18.57 -25.70
CA THR A 891 17.72 19.94 -25.57
C THR A 891 19.19 19.97 -25.98
N GLY A 892 19.46 20.42 -27.21
CA GLY A 892 20.81 20.42 -27.79
C GLY A 892 21.86 21.06 -26.86
N PRO A 893 23.10 20.54 -26.86
CA PRO A 893 24.07 20.85 -25.82
C PRO A 893 24.49 22.32 -25.85
N ALA A 894 24.41 22.97 -24.68
CA ALA A 894 24.96 24.29 -24.43
C ALA A 894 26.50 24.24 -24.33
N HIS A 895 27.17 23.86 -25.42
CA HIS A 895 28.62 23.95 -25.55
C HIS A 895 29.01 25.32 -26.10
N SER A 896 29.46 26.21 -25.20
CA SER A 896 30.20 27.42 -25.53
C SER A 896 31.62 27.09 -26.01
N GLY A 897 31.72 26.33 -27.10
CA GLY A 897 32.93 26.07 -27.88
C GLY A 897 32.80 26.74 -29.24
N THR A 898 33.72 27.65 -29.57
CA THR A 898 33.61 28.55 -30.73
C THR A 898 33.49 27.83 -32.07
N LEU A 899 32.35 27.98 -32.75
CA LEU A 899 32.18 27.72 -34.19
C LEU A 899 31.65 28.99 -34.87
N THR A 900 32.43 29.55 -35.79
CA THR A 900 32.22 30.89 -36.36
C THR A 900 31.30 30.92 -37.59
N GLY A 901 30.10 30.33 -37.47
CA GLY A 901 28.95 30.51 -38.38
C GLY A 901 29.19 30.34 -39.90
N PRO A 902 28.30 30.90 -40.75
CA PRO A 902 26.86 31.09 -40.54
C PRO A 902 26.01 30.26 -41.53
N ALA A 903 24.68 30.41 -41.40
CA ALA A 903 23.58 29.82 -42.17
C ALA A 903 23.78 29.44 -43.66
N HIS A 904 22.95 28.51 -44.15
CA HIS A 904 22.01 28.87 -45.23
C HIS A 904 20.73 28.02 -45.26
N SER A 905 19.69 28.60 -45.86
CA SER A 905 18.32 28.10 -46.05
C SER A 905 18.16 27.22 -47.30
N VAL A 906 17.13 26.37 -47.31
CA VAL A 906 16.76 25.54 -48.47
C VAL A 906 16.15 26.37 -49.61
N THR A 907 16.69 26.23 -50.82
CA THR A 907 15.92 26.05 -52.09
C THR A 907 16.87 25.64 -53.24
N PRO A 908 16.41 24.93 -54.30
CA PRO A 908 17.29 24.29 -55.29
C PRO A 908 17.39 25.02 -56.64
N THR A 909 18.54 24.96 -57.32
CA THR A 909 18.74 24.65 -58.77
C THR A 909 20.16 24.96 -59.25
N GLY A 910 20.64 24.25 -60.29
CA GLY A 910 21.71 24.71 -61.19
C GLY A 910 23.17 24.40 -60.78
N PRO A 911 24.01 23.85 -61.68
CA PRO A 911 25.42 23.58 -61.41
C PRO A 911 26.38 24.63 -62.02
N ALA A 912 27.52 24.86 -61.38
CA ALA A 912 28.70 25.53 -61.96
C ALA A 912 30.01 24.97 -61.38
N HIS A 913 31.07 24.95 -62.18
CA HIS A 913 32.35 24.29 -61.83
C HIS A 913 33.29 25.20 -61.01
N SER A 914 34.08 24.59 -60.12
CA SER A 914 35.50 24.95 -59.94
C SER A 914 36.29 23.74 -59.43
N VAL A 915 37.63 23.79 -59.53
CA VAL A 915 38.54 22.62 -59.41
C VAL A 915 39.74 23.00 -58.54
N THR A 916 40.29 22.05 -57.77
CA THR A 916 41.71 21.81 -57.35
C THR A 916 41.77 21.04 -55.98
N PRO A 917 42.91 20.49 -55.52
CA PRO A 917 43.59 19.39 -56.21
C PRO A 917 44.11 18.24 -55.27
N THR A 918 44.32 17.06 -55.87
CA THR A 918 45.29 15.99 -55.53
C THR A 918 46.03 15.95 -54.17
N GLY A 919 45.93 14.82 -53.44
CA GLY A 919 46.86 14.42 -52.36
C GLY A 919 46.45 13.11 -51.66
N PRO A 920 47.29 12.04 -51.54
CA PRO A 920 46.76 10.69 -51.28
C PRO A 920 47.27 9.95 -50.02
N ALA A 921 46.58 8.84 -49.70
CA ALA A 921 46.99 7.69 -48.85
C ALA A 921 47.15 7.98 -47.33
N HIS A 922 47.00 7.01 -46.41
CA HIS A 922 47.17 5.56 -46.51
C HIS A 922 46.11 4.74 -45.75
N SER A 923 45.96 3.47 -46.12
CA SER A 923 45.23 2.43 -45.38
C SER A 923 46.18 1.32 -44.90
N VAL A 924 46.09 0.92 -43.62
CA VAL A 924 46.79 -0.25 -43.06
C VAL A 924 45.90 -0.91 -42.02
N THR A 925 45.76 -2.24 -42.09
CA THR A 925 45.06 -3.08 -41.10
C THR A 925 46.04 -3.64 -40.06
N PRO A 926 45.64 -3.79 -38.78
CA PRO A 926 46.47 -4.43 -37.77
C PRO A 926 46.24 -5.95 -37.68
N THR A 927 47.31 -6.73 -37.84
CA THR A 927 47.40 -8.12 -37.36
C THR A 927 48.28 -8.19 -36.11
N GLY A 928 47.92 -9.00 -35.12
CA GLY A 928 48.80 -9.36 -33.99
C GLY A 928 49.76 -10.52 -34.35
N PRO A 929 50.32 -11.26 -33.36
CA PRO A 929 50.19 -11.12 -31.90
C PRO A 929 51.52 -11.23 -31.10
N ALA A 930 51.49 -11.04 -29.77
CA ALA A 930 52.50 -11.59 -28.84
C ALA A 930 52.00 -11.67 -27.37
N ARG A 931 52.54 -12.65 -26.62
CA ARG A 931 52.49 -12.88 -25.15
C ARG A 931 53.81 -13.60 -24.78
N PRO A 932 54.32 -13.59 -23.53
CA PRO A 932 53.69 -14.17 -22.32
C PRO A 932 53.79 -13.18 -21.10
N ASP A 933 53.57 -13.48 -19.81
CA ASP A 933 53.76 -14.70 -19.00
C ASP A 933 52.78 -14.89 -17.80
N HIS A 934 52.96 -16.00 -17.06
CA HIS A 934 52.03 -16.65 -16.11
C HIS A 934 52.45 -16.53 -14.61
N PRO A 935 51.81 -17.20 -13.60
CA PRO A 935 50.71 -18.19 -13.57
C PRO A 935 49.34 -17.54 -13.21
N ALA A 936 48.42 -17.94 -12.30
CA ALA A 936 48.11 -19.14 -11.49
C ALA A 936 46.61 -19.08 -11.05
N SER A 937 45.91 -20.13 -10.58
CA SER A 937 45.99 -21.59 -10.79
C SER A 937 44.83 -22.33 -10.06
N GLY A 938 44.07 -23.20 -10.75
CA GLY A 938 43.18 -24.22 -10.15
C GLY A 938 41.67 -23.92 -10.20
N TYR A 939 40.77 -24.88 -10.46
CA TYR A 939 40.93 -26.34 -10.71
C TYR A 939 39.90 -26.87 -11.74
N ASP A 940 40.38 -27.70 -12.69
CA ASP A 940 39.87 -29.00 -13.20
C ASP A 940 38.35 -29.23 -13.41
N HIS A 941 37.81 -29.60 -14.59
CA HIS A 941 37.89 -30.85 -15.39
C HIS A 941 36.43 -31.41 -15.53
N ALA A 942 35.95 -32.10 -16.57
CA ALA A 942 36.37 -32.35 -17.96
C ALA A 942 35.10 -32.75 -18.82
N PRO A 943 35.13 -32.82 -20.17
CA PRO A 943 33.91 -32.89 -21.02
C PRO A 943 33.75 -34.17 -21.92
N VAL A 944 32.72 -34.17 -22.81
CA VAL A 944 32.46 -35.09 -23.99
C VAL A 944 31.67 -36.39 -23.66
N PRO A 945 30.79 -37.00 -24.52
CA PRO A 945 30.43 -36.75 -25.94
C PRO A 945 28.91 -36.53 -26.27
N ARG A 946 28.59 -36.45 -27.59
CA ARG A 946 27.25 -36.39 -28.24
C ARG A 946 26.66 -37.78 -28.60
N THR A 947 25.39 -37.78 -29.06
CA THR A 947 24.57 -38.77 -29.84
C THR A 947 23.33 -39.27 -29.05
N ALA A 948 22.19 -39.67 -29.64
CA ALA A 948 21.78 -39.82 -31.07
C ALA A 948 20.36 -39.25 -31.34
N VAL A 949 19.73 -39.57 -32.49
CA VAL A 949 18.41 -39.06 -32.95
C VAL A 949 17.54 -40.23 -33.47
N ALA A 950 16.20 -40.03 -33.50
CA ALA A 950 15.14 -40.84 -34.16
C ALA A 950 14.60 -42.08 -33.38
N PRO A 951 13.38 -42.59 -33.71
CA PRO A 951 12.16 -41.88 -34.11
C PRO A 951 10.83 -42.42 -33.51
N VAL A 952 9.76 -41.63 -33.66
CA VAL A 952 8.31 -41.98 -33.86
C VAL A 952 7.72 -43.24 -33.19
N ALA A 953 6.64 -43.05 -32.43
CA ALA A 953 5.60 -44.05 -32.20
C ALA A 953 4.19 -43.45 -32.43
N THR A 954 3.30 -44.20 -33.07
CA THR A 954 1.92 -43.79 -33.43
C THR A 954 0.87 -44.45 -32.53
N LEU A 955 -0.19 -43.72 -32.15
CA LEU A 955 -1.43 -44.29 -31.60
C LEU A 955 -2.67 -43.58 -32.20
N ALA A 956 -3.80 -44.28 -32.19
CA ALA A 956 -4.98 -43.98 -33.02
C ALA A 956 -6.08 -43.17 -32.28
N PRO A 957 -7.01 -42.51 -33.02
CA PRO A 957 -8.01 -41.61 -32.43
C PRO A 957 -9.36 -42.26 -32.09
N ILE A 958 -10.03 -41.71 -31.08
CA ILE A 958 -11.47 -41.86 -30.75
C ILE A 958 -11.92 -40.48 -30.23
N GLY A 959 -13.06 -39.89 -30.59
CA GLY A 959 -14.07 -40.24 -31.59
C GLY A 959 -14.88 -38.98 -31.95
N ALA A 960 -15.66 -39.00 -33.05
CA ALA A 960 -16.23 -37.78 -33.63
C ALA A 960 -17.49 -37.25 -32.90
N VAL A 961 -17.57 -35.93 -32.78
CA VAL A 961 -18.82 -35.16 -32.65
C VAL A 961 -19.07 -34.48 -33.99
N ALA A 962 -20.33 -34.41 -34.43
CA ALA A 962 -20.66 -33.90 -35.77
C ALA A 962 -20.32 -32.40 -35.93
N PRO A 963 -19.66 -32.00 -37.04
CA PRO A 963 -19.40 -30.60 -37.32
C PRO A 963 -20.67 -29.88 -37.80
N VAL A 964 -20.89 -28.66 -37.30
CA VAL A 964 -21.66 -27.66 -38.05
C VAL A 964 -20.78 -27.23 -39.21
N ALA A 965 -21.32 -27.22 -40.44
CA ALA A 965 -20.55 -26.85 -41.62
C ALA A 965 -20.16 -25.36 -41.55
N THR A 966 -18.85 -25.09 -41.47
CA THR A 966 -18.27 -23.76 -41.60
C THR A 966 -17.41 -23.70 -42.85
N LEU A 967 -17.68 -22.72 -43.71
CA LEU A 967 -16.94 -22.52 -44.95
C LEU A 967 -15.51 -22.08 -44.62
N THR A 968 -14.52 -22.86 -45.05
CA THR A 968 -13.10 -22.55 -44.83
C THR A 968 -12.45 -22.17 -46.16
N PRO A 969 -11.70 -21.05 -46.23
CA PRO A 969 -11.02 -20.65 -47.46
C PRO A 969 -9.92 -21.67 -47.81
N ALA A 970 -9.66 -21.83 -49.10
CA ALA A 970 -8.67 -22.78 -49.58
C ALA A 970 -7.24 -22.37 -49.17
N GLY A 971 -6.31 -23.33 -49.23
CA GLY A 971 -4.88 -23.06 -49.01
C GLY A 971 -4.30 -22.03 -50.00
N PRO A 972 -3.13 -21.43 -49.69
CA PRO A 972 -2.61 -20.28 -50.42
C PRO A 972 -2.45 -20.54 -51.92
N VAL A 973 -3.32 -19.91 -52.71
CA VAL A 973 -3.30 -19.98 -54.18
C VAL A 973 -2.13 -19.14 -54.70
N ALA A 974 -1.30 -19.73 -55.57
CA ALA A 974 -0.21 -19.02 -56.22
C ALA A 974 -0.74 -17.89 -57.13
N PRO A 975 0.00 -16.78 -57.31
CA PRO A 975 -0.47 -15.66 -58.12
C PRO A 975 -0.65 -16.06 -59.59
N VAL A 976 -1.90 -16.17 -60.02
CA VAL A 976 -2.27 -16.52 -61.40
C VAL A 976 -2.04 -15.29 -62.29
N GLY A 977 -1.27 -15.46 -63.36
CA GLY A 977 -1.09 -14.41 -64.38
C GLY A 977 -2.38 -14.09 -65.14
N PRO A 978 -2.39 -13.07 -66.03
CA PRO A 978 -3.60 -12.61 -66.72
C PRO A 978 -4.10 -13.64 -67.75
N ILE A 979 -4.88 -14.62 -67.30
CA ILE A 979 -5.70 -15.49 -68.14
C ILE A 979 -6.96 -14.70 -68.51
N ALA A 980 -7.18 -14.46 -69.79
CA ALA A 980 -8.45 -13.91 -70.27
C ALA A 980 -9.58 -14.89 -69.94
N PRO A 981 -10.65 -14.48 -69.25
CA PRO A 981 -11.70 -15.40 -68.84
C PRO A 981 -12.44 -15.94 -70.06
N ALA A 982 -12.57 -17.27 -70.16
CA ALA A 982 -13.57 -17.87 -71.02
C ALA A 982 -14.96 -17.39 -70.58
N ALA A 983 -15.86 -17.13 -71.54
CA ALA A 983 -17.19 -16.62 -71.24
C ALA A 983 -17.93 -17.56 -70.26
N PRO A 984 -18.39 -17.07 -69.10
CA PRO A 984 -19.00 -17.90 -68.08
C PRO A 984 -20.34 -18.45 -68.57
N ALA A 985 -20.61 -19.74 -68.32
CA ALA A 985 -21.79 -20.44 -68.82
C ALA A 985 -23.14 -19.88 -68.32
N SER A 986 -23.13 -19.03 -67.29
CA SER A 986 -24.27 -18.21 -66.86
C SER A 986 -23.79 -16.99 -66.07
N VAL A 987 -24.67 -15.99 -65.93
CA VAL A 987 -24.47 -14.84 -65.02
C VAL A 987 -24.24 -15.32 -63.58
N GLU A 988 -24.91 -16.38 -63.18
CA GLU A 988 -24.84 -16.96 -61.83
C GLU A 988 -23.47 -17.59 -61.55
N ALA A 989 -22.92 -18.34 -62.52
CA ALA A 989 -21.55 -18.85 -62.44
C ALA A 989 -20.50 -17.71 -62.45
N ALA A 990 -20.76 -16.61 -63.16
CA ALA A 990 -19.88 -15.44 -63.17
C ALA A 990 -19.85 -14.72 -61.82
N VAL A 991 -21.00 -14.55 -61.19
CA VAL A 991 -21.13 -13.93 -59.86
C VAL A 991 -20.53 -14.82 -58.78
N LEU A 992 -20.83 -16.14 -58.78
CA LEU A 992 -20.20 -17.10 -57.87
C LEU A 992 -18.66 -17.09 -58.02
N ALA A 993 -18.14 -16.99 -59.24
CA ALA A 993 -16.69 -16.88 -59.47
C ALA A 993 -16.09 -15.55 -58.97
N ALA A 994 -16.77 -14.42 -59.12
CA ALA A 994 -16.31 -13.12 -58.62
C ALA A 994 -16.36 -13.05 -57.08
N VAL A 995 -17.45 -13.55 -56.48
CA VAL A 995 -17.63 -13.69 -55.02
C VAL A 995 -16.56 -14.61 -54.44
N ALA A 996 -16.33 -15.80 -55.03
CA ALA A 996 -15.31 -16.74 -54.57
C ALA A 996 -13.89 -16.18 -54.67
N ALA A 997 -13.56 -15.52 -55.78
CA ALA A 997 -12.23 -14.93 -56.01
C ALA A 997 -11.88 -13.79 -55.05
N ALA A 998 -12.87 -13.05 -54.55
CA ALA A 998 -12.63 -11.94 -53.62
C ALA A 998 -12.15 -12.37 -52.22
N GLY A 999 -12.47 -13.59 -51.78
CA GLY A 999 -12.11 -14.13 -50.46
C GLY A 999 -11.27 -15.41 -50.46
N GLY A 1000 -11.05 -16.04 -51.62
CA GLY A 1000 -10.24 -17.27 -51.72
C GLY A 1000 -10.98 -18.57 -51.39
N TYR A 1001 -12.30 -18.60 -51.63
CA TYR A 1001 -13.10 -19.83 -51.55
C TYR A 1001 -13.13 -20.57 -52.91
N ALA A 1002 -13.56 -21.83 -52.94
CA ALA A 1002 -13.98 -22.45 -54.18
C ALA A 1002 -15.44 -22.09 -54.49
N SER A 1003 -15.77 -21.84 -55.76
CA SER A 1003 -17.13 -21.45 -56.16
C SER A 1003 -18.18 -22.57 -56.01
N ALA A 1004 -17.75 -23.80 -55.69
CA ALA A 1004 -18.64 -24.92 -55.36
C ALA A 1004 -19.14 -24.88 -53.91
N ASP A 1005 -18.44 -24.14 -53.03
CA ASP A 1005 -18.73 -24.06 -51.59
C ASP A 1005 -19.65 -22.87 -51.25
N ILE A 1006 -20.08 -22.10 -52.26
CA ILE A 1006 -20.91 -20.90 -52.13
C ILE A 1006 -22.27 -21.15 -52.77
N GLY A 1007 -23.35 -20.93 -52.02
CA GLY A 1007 -24.72 -21.02 -52.51
C GLY A 1007 -25.29 -19.67 -52.93
N ALA A 1008 -26.39 -19.68 -53.69
CA ALA A 1008 -27.12 -18.47 -54.06
C ALA A 1008 -27.60 -17.69 -52.82
N GLU A 1009 -28.04 -18.38 -51.77
CA GLU A 1009 -28.57 -17.76 -50.56
C GLU A 1009 -27.51 -17.40 -49.50
N THR A 1010 -26.22 -17.66 -49.78
CA THR A 1010 -25.11 -17.35 -48.88
C THR A 1010 -24.98 -15.84 -48.68
N LEU A 1011 -24.96 -15.40 -47.43
CA LEU A 1011 -24.81 -14.00 -47.02
C LEU A 1011 -23.33 -13.59 -47.07
N LEU A 1012 -23.03 -12.52 -47.80
CA LEU A 1012 -21.65 -12.08 -48.03
C LEU A 1012 -20.92 -11.77 -46.71
N TYR A 1013 -21.57 -11.07 -45.77
CA TYR A 1013 -20.96 -10.75 -44.47
C TYR A 1013 -21.07 -11.89 -43.44
N ASP A 1014 -22.25 -12.47 -43.26
CA ASP A 1014 -22.51 -13.37 -42.14
C ASP A 1014 -21.95 -14.79 -42.37
N ASP A 1015 -21.92 -15.26 -43.62
CA ASP A 1015 -21.40 -16.60 -43.99
C ASP A 1015 -19.97 -16.55 -44.56
N LEU A 1016 -19.61 -15.50 -45.32
CA LEU A 1016 -18.29 -15.35 -45.97
C LEU A 1016 -17.38 -14.29 -45.32
N GLY A 1017 -17.87 -13.51 -44.35
CA GLY A 1017 -17.08 -12.50 -43.63
C GLY A 1017 -16.79 -11.22 -44.43
N TYR A 1018 -17.42 -10.99 -45.58
CA TYR A 1018 -17.10 -9.91 -46.50
C TYR A 1018 -17.62 -8.55 -46.05
N ASP A 1019 -16.73 -7.56 -46.07
CA ASP A 1019 -17.00 -6.17 -45.74
C ASP A 1019 -17.27 -5.31 -47.00
N SER A 1020 -17.43 -3.99 -46.81
CA SER A 1020 -17.62 -3.04 -47.92
C SER A 1020 -16.42 -2.97 -48.88
N MET A 1021 -15.18 -3.19 -48.41
CA MET A 1021 -14.01 -3.23 -49.30
C MET A 1021 -14.00 -4.50 -50.16
N THR A 1022 -14.38 -5.63 -49.59
CA THR A 1022 -14.54 -6.90 -50.33
C THR A 1022 -15.71 -6.80 -51.32
N LEU A 1023 -16.81 -6.14 -50.95
CA LEU A 1023 -17.91 -5.82 -51.86
C LEU A 1023 -17.45 -4.95 -53.04
N LEU A 1024 -16.58 -3.96 -52.81
CA LEU A 1024 -15.96 -3.15 -53.87
C LEU A 1024 -15.02 -3.95 -54.78
N LEU A 1025 -14.33 -4.98 -54.27
CA LEU A 1025 -13.54 -5.90 -55.09
C LEU A 1025 -14.42 -6.78 -55.99
N ILE A 1026 -15.50 -7.33 -55.44
CA ILE A 1026 -16.50 -8.11 -56.20
C ILE A 1026 -17.14 -7.24 -57.28
N ALA A 1027 -17.58 -6.03 -56.91
CA ALA A 1027 -18.13 -5.03 -57.80
C ALA A 1027 -17.17 -4.71 -58.96
N ARG A 1028 -15.89 -4.45 -58.65
CA ARG A 1028 -14.85 -4.16 -59.66
C ARG A 1028 -14.58 -5.33 -60.60
N ASP A 1029 -14.71 -6.57 -60.14
CA ASP A 1029 -14.56 -7.75 -61.00
C ASP A 1029 -15.82 -8.00 -61.86
N LEU A 1030 -17.01 -7.80 -61.29
CA LEU A 1030 -18.27 -7.88 -62.05
C LEU A 1030 -18.36 -6.81 -63.14
N GLY A 1031 -17.98 -5.56 -62.86
CA GLY A 1031 -17.93 -4.49 -63.88
C GLY A 1031 -16.89 -4.72 -64.98
N ARG A 1032 -15.90 -5.61 -64.78
CA ARG A 1032 -14.99 -6.08 -65.83
C ARG A 1032 -15.58 -7.23 -66.66
N ARG A 1033 -16.35 -8.12 -66.02
CA ARG A 1033 -17.03 -9.25 -66.69
C ARG A 1033 -18.27 -8.81 -67.48
N PHE A 1034 -18.91 -7.73 -67.04
CA PHE A 1034 -20.16 -7.19 -67.59
C PHE A 1034 -20.05 -5.68 -67.82
N PRO A 1035 -19.48 -5.24 -68.97
CA PRO A 1035 -19.42 -3.83 -69.34
C PRO A 1035 -20.82 -3.22 -69.38
N GLY A 1036 -20.99 -2.05 -68.77
CA GLY A 1036 -22.31 -1.38 -68.63
C GLY A 1036 -23.00 -1.60 -67.28
N LEU A 1037 -22.49 -2.49 -66.42
CA LEU A 1037 -22.96 -2.66 -65.05
C LEU A 1037 -22.57 -1.45 -64.18
N ASP A 1038 -23.51 -0.55 -63.89
CA ASP A 1038 -23.34 0.47 -62.84
C ASP A 1038 -23.68 -0.12 -61.47
N LEU A 1039 -22.70 -0.11 -60.56
CA LEU A 1039 -22.83 -0.67 -59.23
C LEU A 1039 -23.36 0.35 -58.20
N ALA A 1040 -23.61 1.59 -58.62
CA ALA A 1040 -24.46 2.52 -57.88
C ALA A 1040 -25.95 2.09 -57.88
N GLU A 1041 -26.35 1.14 -58.75
CA GLU A 1041 -27.69 0.52 -58.71
C GLU A 1041 -27.85 -0.53 -57.57
N LEU A 1042 -26.80 -0.85 -56.81
CA LEU A 1042 -26.93 -1.67 -55.60
C LEU A 1042 -27.82 -0.93 -54.56
N PRO A 1043 -28.95 -1.51 -54.13
CA PRO A 1043 -29.88 -0.81 -53.24
C PRO A 1043 -29.23 -0.55 -51.88
N GLU A 1044 -29.18 0.71 -51.42
CA GLU A 1044 -28.51 1.13 -50.18
C GLU A 1044 -28.94 0.30 -48.95
N ARG A 1045 -28.16 -0.75 -48.67
CA ARG A 1045 -28.35 -1.70 -47.58
C ARG A 1045 -26.99 -2.12 -47.02
N PRO A 1046 -26.90 -2.52 -45.74
CA PRO A 1046 -25.64 -2.96 -45.14
C PRO A 1046 -25.02 -4.14 -45.89
N ALA A 1047 -23.69 -4.22 -45.90
CA ALA A 1047 -22.95 -5.39 -46.41
C ALA A 1047 -23.50 -6.70 -45.82
N SER A 1048 -23.91 -6.67 -44.55
CA SER A 1048 -24.60 -7.75 -43.81
C SER A 1048 -26.07 -7.98 -44.18
N SER A 1049 -26.43 -7.79 -45.44
CA SER A 1049 -27.76 -8.12 -45.95
C SER A 1049 -27.78 -8.58 -47.41
N TYR A 1050 -26.67 -8.48 -48.14
CA TYR A 1050 -26.57 -9.03 -49.49
C TYR A 1050 -26.32 -10.54 -49.46
N ARG A 1051 -27.11 -11.26 -50.25
CA ARG A 1051 -26.85 -12.63 -50.68
C ARG A 1051 -26.16 -12.64 -52.04
N VAL A 1052 -25.61 -13.78 -52.41
CA VAL A 1052 -25.13 -13.99 -53.79
C VAL A 1052 -26.27 -13.81 -54.80
N SER A 1053 -27.49 -14.23 -54.46
CA SER A 1053 -28.70 -14.07 -55.28
C SER A 1053 -29.09 -12.61 -55.53
N ASP A 1054 -28.78 -11.67 -54.62
CA ASP A 1054 -28.96 -10.23 -54.86
C ASP A 1054 -28.00 -9.72 -55.96
N LEU A 1055 -26.73 -10.13 -55.90
CA LEU A 1055 -25.73 -9.79 -56.93
C LEU A 1055 -26.07 -10.42 -58.29
N VAL A 1056 -26.57 -11.65 -58.31
CA VAL A 1056 -27.06 -12.31 -59.54
C VAL A 1056 -28.24 -11.55 -60.13
N SER A 1057 -29.15 -11.08 -59.29
CA SER A 1057 -30.33 -10.31 -59.71
C SER A 1057 -29.97 -8.93 -60.27
N LEU A 1058 -29.01 -8.23 -59.65
CA LEU A 1058 -28.48 -6.96 -60.16
C LEU A 1058 -27.90 -7.12 -61.57
N VAL A 1059 -26.99 -8.10 -61.75
CA VAL A 1059 -26.30 -8.29 -63.03
C VAL A 1059 -27.26 -8.73 -64.14
N ARG A 1060 -28.26 -9.58 -63.85
CA ARG A 1060 -29.32 -9.91 -64.82
C ARG A 1060 -30.09 -8.65 -65.22
N GLY A 1061 -30.54 -7.84 -64.26
CA GLY A 1061 -31.27 -6.61 -64.54
C GLY A 1061 -30.48 -5.58 -65.36
N ALA A 1062 -29.17 -5.44 -65.14
CA ALA A 1062 -28.33 -4.53 -65.93
C ALA A 1062 -28.11 -5.01 -67.37
N LEU A 1063 -28.00 -6.33 -67.58
CA LEU A 1063 -27.94 -6.93 -68.92
C LEU A 1063 -29.27 -6.79 -69.67
N GLU A 1064 -30.40 -6.92 -68.98
CA GLU A 1064 -31.74 -6.66 -69.53
C GLU A 1064 -31.99 -5.18 -69.87
N ARG A 1065 -31.22 -4.25 -69.28
CA ARG A 1065 -31.27 -2.79 -69.57
C ARG A 1065 -30.35 -2.36 -70.72
N SER A 1066 -29.43 -3.21 -71.19
CA SER A 1066 -28.51 -2.87 -72.28
C SER A 1066 -29.13 -3.23 -73.64
N PRO A 1067 -29.23 -2.30 -74.62
CA PRO A 1067 -29.52 -2.66 -75.99
C PRO A 1067 -28.34 -3.46 -76.58
N ALA A 1068 -28.66 -4.45 -77.42
CA ALA A 1068 -27.71 -5.42 -77.99
C ALA A 1068 -26.84 -4.86 -79.13
#